data_AF-A0A6M1KZZ6-F1
#
_entry.id   AF-A0A6M1KZZ6-F1
#
_cell.length_a   1.000
_cell.length_b   1.000
_cell.length_c   1.000
_cell.angle_alpha   90.00
_cell.angle_beta   90.00
_cell.angle_gamma   90.00
#
_symmetry.space_group_name_H-M   'P 1'
#
loop_
_entity.id
_entity.type
_entity.pdbx_description
1 polymer ?
#
loop_
_entity_poly.entity_id
_entity_poly.type
_entity_poly.pdbx_seq_one_letter_code
_entity_poly.pdbx_strand_id
1 'polypeptide(L)'
;MRYRRTTAGVFSALLAVTLAATAQPARATTAAEPNQVQGLTVVPGDGYATLAWTPVDGATDYQIERTPVAEDGTATGAPVIVGVWRPNRQINNSEPTFADAGFAPGNRFQWWVRARLDGTAQPYSAPVSDITRGHWGDPDVPGQGLRTQWETTLGAQYTDDVDEYAYTSAIDELSDRVRVVEIGRTVQDRPINMFVIGHPTPPATPEAVAATNPLVVNCNVHGNEPGDREACLIMARQLAFTDDPTTLGLLSRTTMLIVPTINGDGRAANSRGNSTGQDLNRDYSLIRQPETQAFVEMVRDYRPIASYDGHEYGNSNTGDLPMLPPRHQNVAQGIFDQSQHMIEGHMYTQGAQDGWWACPYGCTGANIGLGEETILRNTLGLKNVVNSLLELRSSGGPTRPDEGNTANNRRRKTYSALWTFHQFLAYHGANVGAITAARAEAIRFQSANTGRIVFRGSRPIEAYPAPHPGDTPPPLDAPSADQILAQPPCAYKLTEEQYHGARTDGPAGRRTTVAERLAAHGWRVVKVAGGYLVPLSQPERGLVPLLLDEQAAEGLAAGERIAPTLTGTHNGPLTVTGVACLADATVRGPVRVRPGATLIVNGGSINGPVDAGGAAGFVLTASTVNGPVNVTGTTGPVLLVGNRISGPVNVVNSAGVAPLLAGNTVNGPLGCTGNTAAPVNIEVANAVSGPRFNQCARL
;
A
#
# COMPACT_ATOMS: atom_id res chain seq x y z
N MET A 1 -25.11 -33.94 -41.24
CA MET A 1 -25.90 -33.76 -42.47
C MET A 1 -25.84 -32.29 -42.88
N ARG A 2 -25.34 -32.04 -44.09
CA ARG A 2 -25.70 -30.99 -45.07
C ARG A 2 -25.65 -29.49 -44.68
N TYR A 3 -24.55 -28.89 -45.12
CA TYR A 3 -24.39 -27.58 -45.79
C TYR A 3 -25.65 -26.96 -46.43
N ARG A 4 -25.72 -25.61 -46.42
CA ARG A 4 -25.98 -24.83 -47.64
C ARG A 4 -25.42 -23.40 -47.58
N ARG A 5 -24.55 -23.13 -48.56
CA ARG A 5 -24.07 -21.81 -49.01
C ARG A 5 -25.16 -21.17 -49.89
N THR A 6 -25.23 -19.84 -49.92
CA THR A 6 -25.86 -19.09 -51.00
C THR A 6 -24.86 -18.10 -51.60
N THR A 7 -24.75 -18.21 -52.92
CA THR A 7 -23.84 -17.56 -53.85
C THR A 7 -24.33 -16.17 -54.27
N ALA A 8 -23.37 -15.26 -54.45
CA ALA A 8 -23.52 -13.97 -55.09
C ALA A 8 -23.83 -14.11 -56.59
N GLY A 9 -24.67 -13.23 -57.11
CA GLY A 9 -24.91 -13.02 -58.54
C GLY A 9 -24.66 -11.54 -58.86
N VAL A 10 -23.74 -11.31 -59.78
CA VAL A 10 -23.33 -10.01 -60.33
C VAL A 10 -24.33 -9.59 -61.41
N PHE A 11 -24.80 -8.33 -61.39
CA PHE A 11 -25.30 -7.64 -62.58
C PHE A 11 -24.83 -6.18 -62.55
N SER A 12 -23.94 -5.86 -63.49
CA SER A 12 -23.52 -4.51 -63.83
C SER A 12 -24.60 -3.79 -64.62
N ALA A 13 -24.91 -2.55 -64.24
CA ALA A 13 -25.51 -1.56 -65.13
C ALA A 13 -24.79 -0.22 -64.89
N LEU A 14 -24.04 0.23 -65.90
CA LEU A 14 -23.46 1.56 -65.96
C LEU A 14 -24.57 2.61 -66.13
N LEU A 15 -24.59 3.61 -65.25
CA LEU A 15 -25.19 4.91 -65.53
C LEU A 15 -24.13 5.98 -65.26
N ALA A 16 -23.70 6.66 -66.31
CA ALA A 16 -22.82 7.82 -66.23
C ALA A 16 -23.67 9.05 -65.94
N VAL A 17 -23.38 9.74 -64.83
CA VAL A 17 -23.84 11.11 -64.56
C VAL A 17 -22.61 11.94 -64.24
N THR A 18 -22.33 12.90 -65.10
CA THR A 18 -21.31 13.93 -64.96
C THR A 18 -21.71 14.92 -63.86
N LEU A 19 -20.99 14.94 -62.74
CA LEU A 19 -20.95 16.09 -61.83
C LEU A 19 -19.68 16.89 -62.06
N ALA A 20 -19.84 18.16 -62.45
CA ALA A 20 -18.78 19.14 -62.45
C ALA A 20 -18.43 19.50 -60.99
N ALA A 21 -17.29 19.01 -60.51
CA ALA A 21 -16.73 19.41 -59.22
C ALA A 21 -15.98 20.73 -59.38
N THR A 22 -16.45 21.78 -58.71
CA THR A 22 -15.65 22.98 -58.44
C THR A 22 -14.50 22.58 -57.52
N ALA A 23 -13.28 22.59 -58.03
CA ALA A 23 -12.08 22.33 -57.24
C ALA A 23 -11.89 23.42 -56.17
N GLN A 24 -12.05 23.06 -54.90
CA GLN A 24 -11.42 23.79 -53.81
C GLN A 24 -9.91 23.54 -53.88
N PRO A 25 -9.05 24.54 -53.64
CA PRO A 25 -7.61 24.31 -53.63
C PRO A 25 -7.28 23.36 -52.48
N ALA A 26 -6.71 22.21 -52.83
CA ALA A 26 -6.07 21.34 -51.87
C ALA A 26 -5.00 22.15 -51.11
N ARG A 27 -5.14 22.27 -49.78
CA ARG A 27 -4.04 22.73 -48.94
C ARG A 27 -2.86 21.80 -49.22
N ALA A 28 -1.75 22.35 -49.68
CA ALA A 28 -0.51 21.61 -49.86
C ALA A 28 -0.12 20.99 -48.52
N THR A 29 -0.19 19.67 -48.41
CA THR A 29 0.54 18.94 -47.38
C THR A 29 2.01 19.04 -47.73
N THR A 30 2.70 20.01 -47.13
CA THR A 30 4.17 20.04 -47.16
C THR A 30 4.67 18.68 -46.68
N ALA A 31 5.47 17.99 -47.51
CA ALA A 31 6.11 16.75 -47.09
C ALA A 31 6.91 17.03 -45.81
N ALA A 32 6.83 16.13 -44.83
CA ALA A 32 7.55 16.27 -43.58
C ALA A 32 9.06 16.39 -43.85
N GLU A 33 9.73 17.28 -43.11
CA GLU A 33 11.18 17.42 -43.22
C GLU A 33 11.88 16.17 -42.68
N PRO A 34 13.11 15.87 -43.15
CA PRO A 34 13.90 14.76 -42.60
C PRO A 34 13.98 14.84 -41.07
N ASN A 35 13.73 13.72 -40.40
CA ASN A 35 13.74 13.57 -38.93
C ASN A 35 12.73 14.46 -38.18
N GLN A 36 11.77 15.09 -38.87
CA GLN A 36 10.68 15.80 -38.24
C GLN A 36 9.75 14.80 -37.52
N VAL A 37 9.44 15.08 -36.26
CA VAL A 37 8.49 14.28 -35.48
C VAL A 37 7.10 14.36 -36.13
N GLN A 38 6.44 13.21 -36.26
CA GLN A 38 5.10 13.08 -36.84
C GLN A 38 4.12 12.47 -35.84
N GLY A 39 2.83 12.59 -36.14
CA GLY A 39 1.78 11.94 -35.35
C GLY A 39 1.66 12.46 -33.92
N LEU A 40 2.09 13.70 -33.65
CA LEU A 40 1.91 14.31 -32.34
C LEU A 40 0.42 14.37 -32.00
N THR A 41 0.07 13.90 -30.81
CA THR A 41 -1.28 13.97 -30.23
C THR A 41 -1.19 14.48 -28.80
N VAL A 42 -2.30 15.01 -28.29
CA VAL A 42 -2.44 15.42 -26.89
C VAL A 42 -3.74 14.87 -26.33
N VAL A 43 -3.70 14.35 -25.10
CA VAL A 43 -4.88 13.90 -24.35
C VAL A 43 -4.87 14.57 -22.97
N PRO A 44 -5.81 15.48 -22.68
CA PRO A 44 -5.91 16.10 -21.37
C PRO A 44 -6.30 15.11 -20.27
N GLY A 45 -5.55 15.13 -19.17
CA GLY A 45 -5.83 14.45 -17.90
C GLY A 45 -6.05 15.44 -16.76
N ASP A 46 -6.13 14.94 -15.53
CA ASP A 46 -6.37 15.77 -14.35
C ASP A 46 -5.08 16.48 -13.91
N GLY A 47 -4.92 17.72 -14.36
CA GLY A 47 -3.75 18.57 -14.07
C GLY A 47 -2.47 18.19 -14.83
N TYR A 48 -2.60 17.35 -15.86
CA TYR A 48 -1.56 17.03 -16.83
C TYR A 48 -2.16 16.83 -18.23
N ALA A 49 -1.32 16.75 -19.25
CA ALA A 49 -1.67 16.39 -20.61
C ALA A 49 -0.67 15.36 -21.13
N THR A 50 -1.16 14.24 -21.66
CA THR A 50 -0.33 13.21 -22.27
C THR A 50 -0.06 13.58 -23.71
N LEU A 51 1.21 13.79 -24.05
CA LEU A 51 1.65 13.88 -25.43
C LEU A 51 2.16 12.53 -25.90
N ALA A 52 1.84 12.14 -27.14
CA ALA A 52 2.36 10.94 -27.78
C ALA A 52 2.73 11.24 -29.24
N TRP A 53 3.78 10.61 -29.76
CA TRP A 53 4.25 10.85 -31.13
C TRP A 53 4.91 9.61 -31.76
N THR A 54 5.08 9.63 -33.08
CA THR A 54 5.83 8.59 -33.80
C THR A 54 7.33 8.76 -33.52
N PRO A 55 8.04 7.71 -33.05
CA PRO A 55 9.47 7.80 -32.80
C PRO A 55 10.26 8.07 -34.09
N VAL A 56 11.34 8.83 -33.96
CA VAL A 56 12.31 9.13 -35.01
C VAL A 56 13.53 8.22 -34.83
N ASP A 57 13.91 7.50 -35.88
CA ASP A 57 15.08 6.62 -35.86
C ASP A 57 16.36 7.38 -35.49
N GLY A 58 17.14 6.83 -34.56
CA GLY A 58 18.39 7.43 -34.09
C GLY A 58 18.23 8.61 -33.13
N ALA A 59 17.00 8.99 -32.76
CA ALA A 59 16.79 10.02 -31.74
C ALA A 59 17.34 9.56 -30.37
N THR A 60 18.20 10.38 -29.77
CA THR A 60 18.75 10.13 -28.43
C THR A 60 17.80 10.60 -27.33
N ASP A 61 16.99 11.61 -27.63
CA ASP A 61 16.00 12.20 -26.73
C ASP A 61 15.05 13.14 -27.53
N TYR A 62 13.99 13.62 -26.88
CA TYR A 62 13.05 14.59 -27.46
C TYR A 62 12.87 15.79 -26.55
N GLN A 63 12.70 16.96 -27.16
CA GLN A 63 12.31 18.19 -26.46
C GLN A 63 10.84 18.49 -26.72
N ILE A 64 10.11 18.75 -25.64
CA ILE A 64 8.70 19.11 -25.66
C ILE A 64 8.58 20.60 -25.34
N GLU A 65 8.00 21.36 -26.26
CA GLU A 65 7.74 22.78 -26.12
C GLU A 65 6.24 23.03 -25.95
N ARG A 66 5.88 23.97 -25.07
CA ARG A 66 4.52 24.43 -24.84
C ARG A 66 4.45 25.94 -24.93
N THR A 67 3.42 26.44 -25.60
CA THR A 67 3.08 27.87 -25.66
C THR A 67 1.64 28.07 -25.22
N PRO A 68 1.34 28.97 -24.25
CA PRO A 68 -0.04 29.37 -23.96
C PRO A 68 -0.62 30.17 -25.12
N VAL A 69 -1.86 29.85 -25.52
CA VAL A 69 -2.52 30.48 -26.67
C VAL A 69 -3.96 30.88 -26.36
N ALA A 70 -4.44 31.92 -27.05
CA ALA A 70 -5.86 32.31 -27.04
C ALA A 70 -6.68 31.39 -27.95
N GLU A 71 -8.01 31.60 -27.99
CA GLU A 71 -8.93 30.81 -28.82
C GLU A 71 -8.64 30.91 -30.32
N ASP A 72 -8.16 32.07 -30.77
CA ASP A 72 -7.74 32.31 -32.16
C ASP A 72 -6.34 31.74 -32.50
N GLY A 73 -5.70 31.08 -31.54
CA GLY A 73 -4.36 30.50 -31.67
C GLY A 73 -3.22 31.50 -31.49
N THR A 74 -3.50 32.77 -31.17
CA THR A 74 -2.44 33.75 -30.89
C THR A 74 -1.75 33.43 -29.56
N ALA A 75 -0.42 33.55 -29.53
CA ALA A 75 0.35 33.29 -28.32
C ALA A 75 0.01 34.35 -27.24
N THR A 76 -0.35 33.88 -26.04
CA THR A 76 -0.64 34.73 -24.87
C THR A 76 0.53 34.80 -23.89
N GLY A 77 1.63 34.10 -24.20
CA GLY A 77 2.85 34.06 -23.42
C GLY A 77 3.99 33.40 -24.21
N ALA A 78 5.16 33.34 -23.58
CA ALA A 78 6.36 32.79 -24.23
C ALA A 78 6.31 31.26 -24.36
N PRO A 79 6.88 30.69 -25.44
CA PRO A 79 7.14 29.25 -25.53
C PRO A 79 8.14 28.83 -24.44
N VAL A 80 7.91 27.66 -23.86
CA VAL A 80 8.79 27.05 -22.85
C VAL A 80 9.05 25.59 -23.17
N ILE A 81 10.28 25.12 -22.93
CA ILE A 81 10.57 23.69 -22.94
C ILE A 81 10.06 23.10 -21.62
N VAL A 82 9.00 22.32 -21.67
CA VAL A 82 8.39 21.70 -20.49
C VAL A 82 9.05 20.39 -20.11
N GLY A 83 9.68 19.73 -21.08
CA GLY A 83 10.17 18.38 -20.92
C GLY A 83 11.33 18.03 -21.83
N VAL A 84 12.20 17.16 -21.31
CA VAL A 84 13.15 16.39 -22.13
C VAL A 84 12.87 14.91 -21.89
N TRP A 85 12.31 14.25 -22.90
CA TRP A 85 12.06 12.82 -22.88
C TRP A 85 13.33 12.06 -23.24
N ARG A 86 13.65 10.97 -22.52
CA ARG A 86 14.82 10.11 -22.77
C ARG A 86 14.38 8.64 -22.74
N PRO A 87 15.06 7.73 -23.46
CA PRO A 87 14.68 6.31 -23.51
C PRO A 87 14.63 5.58 -22.16
N ASN A 88 15.38 6.03 -21.16
CA ASN A 88 15.31 5.44 -19.81
C ASN A 88 14.09 5.91 -19.00
N ARG A 89 13.18 6.70 -19.60
CA ARG A 89 11.95 7.15 -18.95
C ARG A 89 10.81 6.15 -19.02
N GLN A 90 10.87 5.20 -19.93
CA GLN A 90 9.73 4.34 -20.25
C GLN A 90 10.14 2.89 -20.44
N ILE A 91 9.16 2.02 -20.19
CA ILE A 91 9.30 0.58 -20.44
C ILE A 91 9.02 0.23 -21.91
N ASN A 92 8.41 1.13 -22.68
CA ASN A 92 8.09 0.96 -24.10
C ASN A 92 8.59 2.17 -24.92
N ASN A 93 9.82 2.10 -25.43
CA ASN A 93 10.44 3.20 -26.18
C ASN A 93 9.97 3.31 -27.65
N SER A 94 9.22 2.32 -28.16
CA SER A 94 8.62 2.39 -29.50
C SER A 94 7.37 3.27 -29.57
N GLU A 95 6.79 3.63 -28.42
CA GLU A 95 5.59 4.46 -28.33
C GLU A 95 5.84 5.59 -27.32
N PRO A 96 6.68 6.59 -27.67
CA PRO A 96 7.10 7.59 -26.72
C PRO A 96 5.94 8.49 -26.31
N THR A 97 5.77 8.64 -25.00
CA THR A 97 4.79 9.57 -24.42
C THR A 97 5.40 10.50 -23.38
N PHE A 98 4.75 11.62 -23.07
CA PHE A 98 5.20 12.56 -22.04
C PHE A 98 4.02 13.23 -21.34
N ALA A 99 3.99 13.16 -20.01
CA ALA A 99 3.01 13.86 -19.18
C ALA A 99 3.49 15.31 -18.97
N ASP A 100 3.01 16.24 -19.78
CA ASP A 100 3.18 17.67 -19.50
C ASP A 100 2.26 18.09 -18.35
N ALA A 101 2.79 18.82 -17.38
CA ALA A 101 2.08 19.21 -16.17
C ALA A 101 2.59 20.57 -15.70
N GLY A 102 2.26 20.95 -14.46
CA GLY A 102 2.77 22.18 -13.85
C GLY A 102 2.09 23.46 -14.33
N PHE A 103 1.15 23.37 -15.28
CA PHE A 103 0.29 24.46 -15.71
C PHE A 103 -0.92 24.64 -14.78
N ALA A 104 -1.58 25.80 -14.89
CA ALA A 104 -2.89 25.99 -14.27
C ALA A 104 -3.97 25.23 -15.09
N PRO A 105 -4.82 24.41 -14.44
CA PRO A 105 -5.89 23.67 -15.11
C PRO A 105 -6.85 24.60 -15.88
N GLY A 106 -7.38 24.14 -17.01
CA GLY A 106 -8.34 24.88 -17.85
C GLY A 106 -7.71 25.81 -18.88
N ASN A 107 -6.39 25.96 -18.88
CA ASN A 107 -5.68 26.79 -19.85
C ASN A 107 -5.58 26.11 -21.22
N ARG A 108 -5.55 26.92 -22.27
CA ARG A 108 -5.32 26.50 -23.66
C ARG A 108 -3.84 26.63 -24.03
N PHE A 109 -3.30 25.59 -24.65
CA PHE A 109 -1.91 25.55 -25.09
C PHE A 109 -1.77 25.03 -26.51
N GLN A 110 -0.60 25.28 -27.08
CA GLN A 110 -0.09 24.65 -28.27
C GLN A 110 1.24 23.95 -27.92
N TRP A 111 1.42 22.73 -28.43
CA TRP A 111 2.58 21.90 -28.16
C TRP A 111 3.32 21.51 -29.45
N TRP A 112 4.64 21.40 -29.33
CA TRP A 112 5.53 20.87 -30.36
C TRP A 112 6.49 19.87 -29.74
N VAL A 113 6.90 18.89 -30.53
CA VAL A 113 7.95 17.94 -30.16
C VAL A 113 9.01 17.92 -31.24
N ARG A 114 10.29 17.91 -30.85
CA ARG A 114 11.41 17.67 -31.78
C ARG A 114 12.32 16.58 -31.25
N ALA A 115 12.82 15.75 -32.16
CA ALA A 115 13.89 14.82 -31.88
C ALA A 115 15.22 15.55 -31.73
N ARG A 116 16.14 14.95 -30.96
CA ARG A 116 17.56 15.29 -31.00
C ARG A 116 18.37 14.06 -31.37
N LEU A 117 19.25 14.18 -32.35
CA LEU A 117 20.19 13.13 -32.76
C LEU A 117 21.56 13.54 -32.25
N ASP A 118 22.13 12.75 -31.33
CA ASP A 118 23.39 13.06 -30.64
C ASP A 118 23.43 14.50 -30.08
N GLY A 119 22.29 14.92 -29.50
CA GLY A 119 22.11 16.25 -28.93
C GLY A 119 21.77 17.37 -29.93
N THR A 120 21.82 17.10 -31.25
CA THR A 120 21.49 18.07 -32.30
C THR A 120 20.00 18.13 -32.56
N ALA A 121 19.39 19.30 -32.34
CA ALA A 121 17.96 19.52 -32.55
C ALA A 121 17.55 19.34 -34.02
N GLN A 122 16.46 18.61 -34.23
CA GLN A 122 15.79 18.45 -35.53
C GLN A 122 14.59 19.41 -35.65
N PRO A 123 13.97 19.52 -36.84
CA PRO A 123 12.74 20.29 -36.99
C PRO A 123 11.63 19.84 -36.03
N TYR A 124 10.87 20.81 -35.52
CA TYR A 124 9.68 20.54 -34.71
C TYR A 124 8.59 19.87 -35.54
N SER A 125 7.77 19.04 -34.87
CA SER A 125 6.52 18.52 -35.41
C SER A 125 5.58 19.64 -35.88
N ALA A 126 4.55 19.29 -36.65
CA ALA A 126 3.37 20.13 -36.70
C ALA A 126 2.81 20.33 -35.26
N PRO A 127 2.35 21.54 -34.90
CA PRO A 127 1.78 21.76 -33.57
C PRO A 127 0.46 21.03 -33.38
N VAL A 128 0.16 20.72 -32.11
CA VAL A 128 -1.19 20.36 -31.66
C VAL A 128 -1.64 21.38 -30.63
N SER A 129 -2.90 21.81 -30.70
CA SER A 129 -3.50 22.75 -29.74
C SER A 129 -4.71 22.13 -29.07
N ASP A 130 -4.84 22.33 -27.76
CA ASP A 130 -6.00 21.86 -27.00
C ASP A 130 -6.19 22.67 -25.71
N ILE A 131 -7.35 22.49 -25.08
CA ILE A 131 -7.66 23.01 -23.75
C ILE A 131 -7.40 21.91 -22.73
N THR A 132 -6.59 22.20 -21.72
CA THR A 132 -6.39 21.30 -20.58
C THR A 132 -7.64 21.21 -19.73
N ARG A 133 -7.86 20.08 -19.03
CA ARG A 133 -9.03 19.97 -18.13
C ARG A 133 -8.97 21.04 -17.05
N GLY A 134 -10.12 21.63 -16.73
CA GLY A 134 -10.28 22.45 -15.54
C GLY A 134 -10.11 21.64 -14.26
N HIS A 135 -10.22 22.30 -13.10
CA HIS A 135 -10.36 21.58 -11.84
C HIS A 135 -11.54 20.61 -11.93
N TRP A 136 -11.34 19.39 -11.43
CA TRP A 136 -12.41 18.39 -11.42
C TRP A 136 -13.63 18.88 -10.63
N GLY A 137 -14.81 18.52 -11.11
CA GLY A 137 -16.10 18.81 -10.48
C GLY A 137 -16.74 20.10 -10.98
N ASP A 138 -18.06 20.09 -11.12
CA ASP A 138 -18.85 21.28 -11.46
C ASP A 138 -18.84 22.26 -10.26
N PRO A 139 -18.36 23.51 -10.44
CA PRO A 139 -18.36 24.50 -9.37
C PRO A 139 -19.76 24.85 -8.86
N ASP A 140 -20.80 24.61 -9.65
CA ASP A 140 -22.19 24.91 -9.29
C ASP A 140 -22.87 23.74 -8.54
N VAL A 141 -22.23 22.57 -8.46
CA VAL A 141 -22.73 21.40 -7.72
C VAL A 141 -22.15 21.39 -6.30
N PRO A 142 -22.99 21.38 -5.24
CA PRO A 142 -22.52 21.28 -3.86
C PRO A 142 -21.58 20.09 -3.65
N GLY A 143 -20.47 20.31 -2.94
CA GLY A 143 -19.42 19.31 -2.74
C GLY A 143 -18.41 19.24 -3.89
N GLN A 144 -18.87 19.13 -5.14
CA GLN A 144 -17.98 19.15 -6.31
C GLN A 144 -17.22 20.47 -6.45
N GLY A 145 -17.86 21.59 -6.09
CA GLY A 145 -17.27 22.93 -6.11
C GLY A 145 -16.32 23.25 -4.95
N LEU A 146 -16.18 22.40 -3.93
CA LEU A 146 -15.22 22.62 -2.84
C LEU A 146 -13.80 22.71 -3.40
N ARG A 147 -12.96 23.63 -2.92
CA ARG A 147 -11.56 23.77 -3.35
C ARG A 147 -10.64 23.92 -2.14
N THR A 148 -9.46 23.33 -2.20
CA THR A 148 -8.43 23.58 -1.19
C THR A 148 -7.79 24.96 -1.41
N GLN A 149 -7.10 25.49 -0.39
CA GLN A 149 -6.30 26.72 -0.54
C GLN A 149 -5.24 26.57 -1.64
N TRP A 150 -4.68 25.37 -1.78
CA TRP A 150 -3.73 25.07 -2.85
C TRP A 150 -4.36 25.16 -4.24
N GLU A 151 -5.58 24.65 -4.43
CA GLU A 151 -6.28 24.75 -5.72
C GLU A 151 -6.62 26.21 -6.05
N THR A 152 -7.19 26.95 -5.10
CA THR A 152 -7.60 28.36 -5.32
C THR A 152 -6.42 29.28 -5.62
N THR A 153 -5.26 29.03 -5.01
CA THR A 153 -4.02 29.78 -5.26
C THR A 153 -3.19 29.22 -6.41
N LEU A 154 -3.69 28.20 -7.12
CA LEU A 154 -3.01 27.51 -8.21
C LEU A 154 -1.60 27.03 -7.82
N GLY A 155 -1.43 26.55 -6.59
CA GLY A 155 -0.17 26.04 -6.06
C GLY A 155 0.81 27.10 -5.52
N ALA A 156 0.42 28.39 -5.49
CA ALA A 156 1.23 29.44 -4.87
C ALA A 156 1.33 29.27 -3.35
N GLN A 157 0.28 28.74 -2.71
CA GLN A 157 0.27 28.37 -1.29
C GLN A 157 -0.19 26.92 -1.14
N TYR A 158 0.24 26.28 -0.06
CA TYR A 158 -0.26 24.97 0.34
C TYR A 158 -1.31 25.16 1.40
N THR A 159 -2.34 24.33 1.38
CA THR A 159 -3.42 24.34 2.37
C THR A 159 -2.83 24.26 3.77
N ASP A 160 -3.23 25.17 4.65
CA ASP A 160 -2.85 25.14 6.07
C ASP A 160 -3.74 24.17 6.86
N ASP A 161 -3.54 24.09 8.17
CA ASP A 161 -4.30 23.18 9.04
C ASP A 161 -5.76 23.64 9.21
N VAL A 162 -6.01 24.95 9.34
CA VAL A 162 -7.35 25.51 9.47
C VAL A 162 -8.20 25.20 8.23
N ASP A 163 -7.66 25.48 7.04
CA ASP A 163 -8.35 25.24 5.77
C ASP A 163 -8.52 23.74 5.50
N GLU A 164 -7.56 22.89 5.90
CA GLU A 164 -7.71 21.43 5.82
C GLU A 164 -8.88 20.95 6.68
N TYR A 165 -8.96 21.36 7.94
CA TYR A 165 -10.02 20.89 8.83
C TYR A 165 -11.41 21.34 8.37
N ALA A 166 -11.52 22.59 7.91
CA ALA A 166 -12.76 23.10 7.31
C ALA A 166 -13.14 22.29 6.05
N TYR A 167 -12.18 22.01 5.18
CA TYR A 167 -12.38 21.23 3.97
C TYR A 167 -12.79 19.77 4.29
N THR A 168 -12.13 19.14 5.27
CA THR A 168 -12.48 17.77 5.68
C THR A 168 -13.90 17.69 6.26
N SER A 169 -14.30 18.66 7.09
CA SER A 169 -15.65 18.74 7.66
C SER A 169 -16.70 18.95 6.57
N ALA A 170 -16.43 19.85 5.62
CA ALA A 170 -17.36 20.13 4.53
C ALA A 170 -17.62 18.90 3.62
N ILE A 171 -16.60 18.09 3.35
CA ILE A 171 -16.77 16.84 2.59
C ILE A 171 -17.65 15.85 3.37
N ASP A 172 -17.38 15.68 4.66
CA ASP A 172 -18.13 14.78 5.55
C ASP A 172 -19.61 15.16 5.63
N GLU A 173 -19.91 16.46 5.78
CA GLU A 173 -21.27 16.99 5.89
C GLU A 173 -22.07 16.88 4.58
N LEU A 174 -21.39 16.95 3.43
CA LEU A 174 -22.05 17.01 2.12
C LEU A 174 -22.16 15.67 1.41
N SER A 175 -21.47 14.61 1.86
CA SER A 175 -21.41 13.33 1.17
C SER A 175 -21.77 12.14 2.06
N ASP A 176 -22.87 11.46 1.76
CA ASP A 176 -23.23 10.17 2.39
C ASP A 176 -22.18 9.07 2.16
N ARG A 177 -21.26 9.25 1.19
CA ARG A 177 -20.17 8.31 0.88
C ARG A 177 -18.96 8.47 1.79
N VAL A 178 -18.92 9.51 2.61
CA VAL A 178 -17.76 9.84 3.43
C VAL A 178 -18.14 9.79 4.90
N ARG A 179 -17.21 9.28 5.70
CA ARG A 179 -17.17 9.48 7.15
C ARG A 179 -15.77 9.90 7.56
N VAL A 180 -15.61 11.07 8.15
CA VAL A 180 -14.33 11.51 8.74
C VAL A 180 -14.19 10.99 10.16
N VAL A 181 -13.01 10.46 10.50
CA VAL A 181 -12.68 9.93 11.82
C VAL A 181 -11.36 10.53 12.29
N GLU A 182 -11.35 11.13 13.49
CA GLU A 182 -10.10 11.47 14.18
C GLU A 182 -9.48 10.16 14.72
N ILE A 183 -8.35 9.74 14.16
CA ILE A 183 -7.64 8.51 14.56
C ILE A 183 -6.65 8.75 15.70
N GLY A 184 -6.33 10.01 15.99
CA GLY A 184 -5.44 10.40 17.08
C GLY A 184 -5.08 11.88 17.02
N ARG A 185 -4.13 12.28 17.87
CA ARG A 185 -3.65 13.67 17.93
C ARG A 185 -2.12 13.73 17.96
N THR A 186 -1.55 14.71 17.28
CA THR A 186 -0.11 14.99 17.28
C THR A 186 0.39 15.39 18.67
N VAL A 187 1.71 15.51 18.83
CA VAL A 187 2.33 15.98 20.08
C VAL A 187 1.80 17.36 20.52
N GLN A 188 1.55 18.29 19.59
CA GLN A 188 0.93 19.60 19.86
C GLN A 188 -0.60 19.59 19.81
N ASP A 189 -1.23 18.42 19.92
CA ASP A 189 -2.68 18.25 20.02
C ASP A 189 -3.48 18.60 18.76
N ARG A 190 -2.86 18.48 17.56
CA ARG A 190 -3.59 18.61 16.29
C ARG A 190 -4.31 17.31 15.95
N PRO A 191 -5.56 17.36 15.48
CA PRO A 191 -6.29 16.17 15.06
C PRO A 191 -5.61 15.53 13.84
N ILE A 192 -5.55 14.20 13.86
CA ILE A 192 -5.15 13.35 12.74
C ILE A 192 -6.43 12.74 12.19
N ASN A 193 -6.90 13.26 11.07
CA ASN A 193 -8.15 12.84 10.46
C ASN A 193 -7.91 11.76 9.39
N MET A 194 -8.85 10.83 9.28
CA MET A 194 -8.93 9.85 8.21
C MET A 194 -10.30 9.94 7.54
N PHE A 195 -10.32 10.01 6.21
CA PHE A 195 -11.53 9.78 5.44
C PHE A 195 -11.79 8.28 5.30
N VAL A 196 -13.00 7.83 5.61
CA VAL A 196 -13.52 6.50 5.29
C VAL A 196 -14.52 6.65 4.15
N ILE A 197 -14.18 6.14 2.96
CA ILE A 197 -14.95 6.40 1.74
C ILE A 197 -15.47 5.09 1.15
N GLY A 198 -16.80 4.99 0.96
CA GLY A 198 -17.47 3.82 0.38
C GLY A 198 -18.82 4.20 -0.23
N HIS A 199 -19.39 3.34 -1.08
CA HIS A 199 -20.63 3.62 -1.80
C HIS A 199 -21.74 2.57 -1.54
N PRO A 200 -23.00 2.97 -1.30
CA PRO A 200 -23.51 4.35 -1.20
C PRO A 200 -23.11 5.06 0.10
N THR A 201 -22.78 4.30 1.15
CA THR A 201 -22.28 4.78 2.44
C THR A 201 -21.20 3.82 2.94
N PRO A 202 -20.12 4.32 3.57
CA PRO A 202 -19.09 3.46 4.13
C PRO A 202 -19.63 2.67 5.33
N PRO A 203 -19.15 1.43 5.58
CA PRO A 203 -19.52 0.69 6.77
C PRO A 203 -19.23 1.46 8.07
N ALA A 204 -20.08 1.26 9.08
CA ALA A 204 -20.06 2.08 10.31
C ALA A 204 -18.92 1.75 11.30
N THR A 205 -18.41 0.51 11.28
CA THR A 205 -17.42 0.03 12.26
C THR A 205 -16.11 -0.40 11.58
N PRO A 206 -14.95 -0.31 12.26
CA PRO A 206 -13.68 -0.80 11.72
C PRO A 206 -13.74 -2.25 11.22
N GLU A 207 -14.40 -3.14 11.97
CA GLU A 207 -14.55 -4.55 11.57
C GLU A 207 -15.38 -4.71 10.29
N ALA A 208 -16.37 -3.86 10.06
CA ALA A 208 -17.19 -3.92 8.86
C ALA A 208 -16.45 -3.32 7.67
N VAL A 209 -15.60 -2.31 7.89
CA VAL A 209 -14.68 -1.78 6.88
C VAL A 209 -13.64 -2.84 6.50
N ALA A 210 -13.02 -3.51 7.46
CA ALA A 210 -12.07 -4.61 7.23
C ALA A 210 -12.66 -5.72 6.33
N ALA A 211 -13.94 -6.05 6.52
CA ALA A 211 -14.65 -7.04 5.71
C ALA A 211 -14.83 -6.62 4.23
N THR A 212 -14.60 -5.36 3.88
CA THR A 212 -14.62 -4.86 2.49
C THR A 212 -13.28 -4.98 1.76
N ASN A 213 -12.26 -5.57 2.39
CA ASN A 213 -10.89 -5.59 1.88
C ASN A 213 -10.40 -4.16 1.59
N PRO A 214 -10.25 -3.31 2.62
CA PRO A 214 -9.98 -1.89 2.41
C PRO A 214 -8.54 -1.66 1.94
N LEU A 215 -8.32 -0.50 1.34
CA LEU A 215 -7.02 0.02 0.94
C LEU A 215 -6.80 1.39 1.59
N VAL A 216 -5.55 1.77 1.82
CA VAL A 216 -5.22 3.06 2.47
C VAL A 216 -4.17 3.85 1.71
N VAL A 217 -4.33 5.17 1.67
CA VAL A 217 -3.26 6.11 1.30
C VAL A 217 -2.90 6.95 2.52
N ASN A 218 -1.62 6.93 2.87
CA ASN A 218 -1.04 7.75 3.92
C ASN A 218 -0.22 8.87 3.29
N CYS A 219 -0.47 10.11 3.70
CA CYS A 219 0.16 11.29 3.14
C CYS A 219 0.85 12.14 4.23
N ASN A 220 1.84 12.92 3.82
CA ASN A 220 2.52 13.94 4.62
C ASN A 220 3.17 13.41 5.91
N VAL A 221 3.88 12.28 5.82
CA VAL A 221 4.70 11.76 6.93
C VAL A 221 5.79 12.75 7.31
N HIS A 222 6.42 13.36 6.31
CA HIS A 222 7.29 14.50 6.48
C HIS A 222 6.53 15.78 6.19
N GLY A 223 6.44 16.67 7.18
CA GLY A 223 5.62 17.88 7.09
C GLY A 223 6.02 18.85 5.97
N ASN A 224 7.29 18.85 5.57
CA ASN A 224 7.82 19.67 4.48
C ASN A 224 7.63 19.06 3.07
N GLU A 225 6.88 17.96 2.95
CA GLU A 225 6.59 17.23 1.71
C GLU A 225 5.07 17.23 1.48
N PRO A 226 4.45 18.31 0.94
CA PRO A 226 2.99 18.48 0.96
C PRO A 226 2.30 18.12 -0.37
N GLY A 227 3.03 17.73 -1.42
CA GLY A 227 2.44 17.47 -2.73
C GLY A 227 1.43 16.31 -2.74
N ASP A 228 1.77 15.21 -2.09
CA ASP A 228 0.91 14.05 -1.87
C ASP A 228 -0.30 14.40 -0.97
N ARG A 229 -0.12 15.25 0.05
CA ARG A 229 -1.22 15.75 0.89
C ARG A 229 -2.32 16.40 0.08
N GLU A 230 -1.97 17.33 -0.80
CA GLU A 230 -2.96 18.02 -1.64
C GLU A 230 -3.64 17.03 -2.59
N ALA A 231 -2.92 16.01 -3.09
CA ALA A 231 -3.51 14.94 -3.88
C ALA A 231 -4.49 14.09 -3.07
N CYS A 232 -4.16 13.74 -1.83
CA CYS A 232 -5.04 13.05 -0.89
C CYS A 232 -6.36 13.83 -0.69
N LEU A 233 -6.29 15.16 -0.49
CA LEU A 233 -7.46 16.02 -0.32
C LEU A 233 -8.31 16.15 -1.60
N ILE A 234 -7.67 16.28 -2.77
CA ILE A 234 -8.37 16.32 -4.07
C ILE A 234 -9.05 14.98 -4.34
N MET A 235 -8.35 13.86 -4.15
CA MET A 235 -8.90 12.52 -4.34
C MET A 235 -10.09 12.26 -3.42
N ALA A 236 -10.02 12.67 -2.14
CA ALA A 236 -11.13 12.53 -1.21
C ALA A 236 -12.40 13.21 -1.74
N ARG A 237 -12.30 14.46 -2.25
CA ARG A 237 -13.43 15.15 -2.90
C ARG A 237 -13.92 14.42 -4.15
N GLN A 238 -13.00 13.97 -5.01
CA GLN A 238 -13.36 13.24 -6.23
C GLN A 238 -14.19 12.00 -5.91
N LEU A 239 -13.74 11.16 -4.97
CA LEU A 239 -14.45 9.95 -4.58
C LEU A 239 -15.78 10.25 -3.85
N ALA A 240 -15.83 11.33 -3.08
CA ALA A 240 -17.02 11.77 -2.36
C ALA A 240 -18.17 12.19 -3.29
N PHE A 241 -17.87 12.77 -4.45
CA PHE A 241 -18.88 13.42 -5.30
C PHE A 241 -18.93 12.96 -6.77
N THR A 242 -18.06 12.03 -7.18
CA THR A 242 -18.09 11.48 -8.54
C THR A 242 -19.41 10.78 -8.87
N ASP A 243 -19.80 10.83 -10.14
CA ASP A 243 -20.88 10.07 -10.76
C ASP A 243 -20.35 8.99 -11.73
N ASP A 244 -19.02 8.84 -11.84
CA ASP A 244 -18.41 7.82 -12.69
C ASP A 244 -18.80 6.40 -12.22
N PRO A 245 -19.54 5.63 -13.05
CA PRO A 245 -20.02 4.31 -12.66
C PRO A 245 -18.90 3.32 -12.37
N THR A 246 -17.72 3.51 -12.96
CA THR A 246 -16.56 2.63 -12.70
C THR A 246 -16.06 2.81 -11.28
N THR A 247 -15.82 4.05 -10.86
CA THR A 247 -15.39 4.41 -9.50
C THR A 247 -16.44 4.05 -8.45
N LEU A 248 -17.72 4.35 -8.70
CA LEU A 248 -18.80 3.95 -7.80
C LEU A 248 -18.91 2.42 -7.66
N GLY A 249 -18.71 1.70 -8.77
CA GLY A 249 -18.61 0.25 -8.77
C GLY A 249 -17.48 -0.25 -7.87
N LEU A 250 -16.29 0.35 -7.92
CA LEU A 250 -15.18 0.02 -7.03
C LEU A 250 -15.53 0.28 -5.55
N LEU A 251 -16.01 1.48 -5.23
CA LEU A 251 -16.37 1.90 -3.86
C LEU A 251 -17.56 1.10 -3.28
N SER A 252 -18.36 0.44 -4.11
CA SER A 252 -19.41 -0.48 -3.63
C SER A 252 -18.89 -1.83 -3.13
N ARG A 253 -17.63 -2.17 -3.45
CA ARG A 253 -17.00 -3.46 -3.12
C ARG A 253 -15.87 -3.34 -2.12
N THR A 254 -15.25 -2.15 -2.01
CA THR A 254 -14.15 -1.86 -1.09
C THR A 254 -14.29 -0.48 -0.49
N THR A 255 -13.66 -0.26 0.66
CA THR A 255 -13.57 1.05 1.32
C THR A 255 -12.19 1.65 1.12
N MET A 256 -12.13 2.88 0.61
CA MET A 256 -10.90 3.66 0.52
C MET A 256 -10.69 4.45 1.81
N LEU A 257 -9.52 4.28 2.41
CA LEU A 257 -9.07 5.05 3.57
C LEU A 257 -8.03 6.08 3.13
N ILE A 258 -8.17 7.34 3.55
CA ILE A 258 -7.20 8.40 3.23
C ILE A 258 -6.82 9.13 4.51
N VAL A 259 -5.53 9.10 4.87
CA VAL A 259 -4.95 9.91 5.94
C VAL A 259 -4.16 11.05 5.28
N PRO A 260 -4.75 12.24 5.08
CA PRO A 260 -4.11 13.34 4.35
C PRO A 260 -2.88 13.89 5.07
N THR A 261 -2.93 13.95 6.41
CA THR A 261 -1.90 14.60 7.23
C THR A 261 -1.65 13.80 8.50
N ILE A 262 -0.65 12.92 8.49
CA ILE A 262 -0.23 12.21 9.70
C ILE A 262 0.67 13.09 10.60
N ASN A 263 1.44 14.02 10.02
CA ASN A 263 2.39 14.89 10.72
C ASN A 263 1.96 16.37 10.71
N GLY A 264 0.80 16.67 11.31
CA GLY A 264 0.26 18.04 11.35
C GLY A 264 1.22 19.07 11.98
N ASP A 265 1.98 18.67 13.00
CA ASP A 265 2.96 19.54 13.65
C ASP A 265 4.13 19.88 12.71
N GLY A 266 4.68 18.87 12.05
CA GLY A 266 5.74 19.07 11.06
C GLY A 266 5.24 19.89 9.87
N ARG A 267 3.99 19.70 9.46
CA ARG A 267 3.38 20.45 8.35
C ARG A 267 3.29 21.94 8.67
N ALA A 268 2.80 22.28 9.86
CA ALA A 268 2.71 23.66 10.34
C ALA A 268 4.11 24.31 10.47
N ALA A 269 5.11 23.54 10.89
CA ALA A 269 6.50 24.00 11.02
C ALA A 269 7.32 23.94 9.72
N ASN A 270 6.78 23.35 8.64
CA ASN A 270 7.51 23.01 7.42
C ASN A 270 8.80 22.22 7.71
N SER A 271 8.71 21.21 8.57
CA SER A 271 9.83 20.33 8.98
C SER A 271 9.61 18.89 8.56
N ARG A 272 10.73 18.16 8.37
CA ARG A 272 10.70 16.71 8.10
C ARG A 272 10.15 15.91 9.28
N GLY A 273 10.69 16.14 10.48
CA GLY A 273 10.21 15.49 11.70
C GLY A 273 8.96 16.16 12.28
N ASN A 274 8.35 15.52 13.27
CA ASN A 274 7.29 16.12 14.10
C ASN A 274 7.84 17.18 15.07
N SER A 275 7.03 17.68 16.00
CA SER A 275 7.46 18.74 16.93
C SER A 275 8.59 18.35 17.89
N THR A 276 8.92 17.07 18.03
CA THR A 276 10.09 16.61 18.82
C THR A 276 11.32 16.35 17.96
N GLY A 277 11.25 16.60 16.66
CA GLY A 277 12.30 16.28 15.70
C GLY A 277 12.37 14.81 15.30
N GLN A 278 11.40 13.98 15.70
CA GLN A 278 11.37 12.56 15.34
C GLN A 278 11.01 12.42 13.85
N ASP A 279 11.82 11.66 13.10
CA ASP A 279 11.43 11.18 11.77
C ASP A 279 10.37 10.07 11.98
N LEU A 280 9.12 10.36 11.63
CA LEU A 280 8.00 9.43 11.78
C LEU A 280 8.14 8.22 10.85
N ASN A 281 8.81 8.37 9.70
CA ASN A 281 9.13 7.27 8.80
C ASN A 281 10.31 6.43 9.30
N ARG A 282 10.66 6.55 10.60
CA ARG A 282 11.57 5.68 11.35
C ARG A 282 10.93 5.17 12.62
N ASP A 283 9.60 5.16 12.72
CA ASP A 283 8.91 4.92 13.98
C ASP A 283 7.72 3.96 13.92
N TYR A 284 7.25 3.52 12.75
CA TYR A 284 6.00 2.74 12.65
C TYR A 284 6.05 1.36 13.32
N SER A 285 7.24 0.74 13.42
CA SER A 285 7.39 -0.49 14.23
C SER A 285 7.64 -0.22 15.71
N LEU A 286 8.16 0.95 16.08
CA LEU A 286 8.55 1.27 17.45
C LEU A 286 7.46 2.00 18.23
N ILE A 287 6.56 2.71 17.54
CA ILE A 287 5.41 3.41 18.11
C ILE A 287 5.85 4.32 19.27
N ARG A 288 6.87 5.16 19.03
CA ARG A 288 7.36 6.11 20.02
C ARG A 288 6.51 7.37 20.06
N GLN A 289 5.95 7.75 18.92
CA GLN A 289 5.19 8.99 18.76
C GLN A 289 3.68 8.73 18.68
N PRO A 290 2.85 9.67 19.16
CA PRO A 290 1.39 9.52 19.08
C PRO A 290 0.88 9.46 17.63
N GLU A 291 1.58 10.10 16.68
CA GLU A 291 1.23 10.04 15.26
C GLU A 291 1.35 8.62 14.69
N THR A 292 2.49 7.96 14.89
CA THR A 292 2.68 6.57 14.42
C THR A 292 1.82 5.58 15.21
N GLN A 293 1.55 5.84 16.50
CA GLN A 293 0.61 5.05 17.29
C GLN A 293 -0.79 5.07 16.67
N ALA A 294 -1.33 6.25 16.38
CA ALA A 294 -2.65 6.41 15.77
C ALA A 294 -2.74 5.66 14.44
N PHE A 295 -1.71 5.75 13.60
CA PHE A 295 -1.69 5.05 12.31
C PHE A 295 -1.63 3.53 12.48
N VAL A 296 -0.79 3.00 13.38
CA VAL A 296 -0.65 1.55 13.57
C VAL A 296 -1.89 0.94 14.22
N GLU A 297 -2.54 1.66 15.13
CA GLU A 297 -3.85 1.26 15.69
C GLU A 297 -4.93 1.26 14.61
N MET A 298 -4.95 2.26 13.70
CA MET A 298 -5.83 2.24 12.52
C MET A 298 -5.57 1.01 11.65
N VAL A 299 -4.30 0.66 11.37
CA VAL A 299 -3.95 -0.54 10.60
C VAL A 299 -4.43 -1.82 11.32
N ARG A 300 -4.31 -1.90 12.65
CA ARG A 300 -4.79 -3.02 13.46
C ARG A 300 -6.32 -3.17 13.36
N ASP A 301 -7.05 -2.06 13.41
CA ASP A 301 -8.50 -2.06 13.57
C ASP A 301 -9.24 -2.16 12.22
N TYR A 302 -8.80 -1.38 11.23
CA TYR A 302 -9.40 -1.34 9.89
C TYR A 302 -8.81 -2.38 8.92
N ARG A 303 -7.66 -2.97 9.24
CA ARG A 303 -7.01 -4.07 8.50
C ARG A 303 -6.94 -3.87 6.97
N PRO A 304 -6.39 -2.74 6.47
CA PRO A 304 -6.18 -2.56 5.04
C PRO A 304 -5.31 -3.69 4.47
N ILE A 305 -5.67 -4.17 3.27
CA ILE A 305 -4.93 -5.23 2.57
C ILE A 305 -3.91 -4.66 1.58
N ALA A 306 -4.07 -3.39 1.22
CA ALA A 306 -3.13 -2.67 0.37
C ALA A 306 -2.90 -1.23 0.85
N SER A 307 -1.71 -0.66 0.57
CA SER A 307 -1.36 0.69 0.97
C SER A 307 -0.44 1.44 0.00
N TYR A 308 -0.57 2.76 -0.05
CA TYR A 308 0.47 3.67 -0.56
C TYR A 308 0.90 4.67 0.52
N ASP A 309 2.19 5.00 0.55
CA ASP A 309 2.79 5.98 1.46
C ASP A 309 3.47 7.09 0.65
N GLY A 310 2.95 8.31 0.74
CA GLY A 310 3.40 9.48 -0.01
C GLY A 310 4.56 10.22 0.66
N HIS A 311 5.60 10.48 -0.13
CA HIS A 311 6.81 11.22 0.23
C HIS A 311 7.27 12.07 -0.96
N GLU A 312 8.24 12.94 -0.71
CA GLU A 312 8.98 13.65 -1.75
C GLU A 312 10.51 13.49 -1.62
N TYR A 313 11.19 13.28 -2.75
CA TYR A 313 12.64 13.09 -2.81
C TYR A 313 13.39 14.23 -3.51
N GLY A 314 14.51 14.64 -2.90
CA GLY A 314 15.34 15.81 -3.24
C GLY A 314 16.05 15.83 -4.60
N ASN A 315 16.09 14.74 -5.36
CA ASN A 315 17.01 14.62 -6.50
C ASN A 315 16.40 15.12 -7.82
N SER A 316 17.03 16.13 -8.43
CA SER A 316 16.66 16.68 -9.73
C SER A 316 16.97 15.76 -10.92
N ASN A 317 17.50 14.56 -10.71
CA ASN A 317 17.86 13.60 -11.75
C ASN A 317 17.06 12.29 -11.69
N THR A 318 16.07 12.17 -10.79
CA THR A 318 15.23 10.96 -10.68
C THR A 318 13.97 11.04 -11.56
N GLY A 319 13.27 9.90 -11.62
CA GLY A 319 11.91 9.78 -12.14
C GLY A 319 10.94 10.80 -11.57
N ASP A 320 9.79 10.98 -12.23
CA ASP A 320 8.67 11.75 -11.70
C ASP A 320 8.02 11.01 -10.51
N LEU A 321 7.96 9.67 -10.63
CA LEU A 321 7.33 8.75 -9.68
C LEU A 321 8.29 7.62 -9.23
N PRO A 322 9.35 7.92 -8.47
CA PRO A 322 10.14 6.88 -7.80
C PRO A 322 9.28 6.05 -6.83
N MET A 323 9.30 4.73 -6.98
CA MET A 323 8.48 3.80 -6.19
C MET A 323 9.31 2.66 -5.61
N LEU A 324 8.89 2.10 -4.48
CA LEU A 324 9.60 0.97 -3.87
C LEU A 324 8.68 0.05 -3.06
N PRO A 325 8.81 -1.28 -3.23
CA PRO A 325 8.05 -2.25 -2.42
C PRO A 325 8.62 -2.35 -0.98
N PRO A 326 7.94 -3.08 -0.08
CA PRO A 326 8.52 -3.54 1.17
C PRO A 326 9.71 -4.48 0.93
N ARG A 327 10.94 -4.03 1.19
CA ARG A 327 12.15 -4.81 0.89
C ARG A 327 12.68 -5.62 2.06
N HIS A 328 12.21 -5.43 3.30
CA HIS A 328 12.73 -6.21 4.44
C HIS A 328 12.60 -7.74 4.17
N GLN A 329 13.66 -8.52 4.37
CA GLN A 329 13.67 -9.95 4.00
C GLN A 329 12.64 -10.84 4.73
N ASN A 330 12.24 -10.48 5.96
CA ASN A 330 11.15 -11.15 6.69
C ASN A 330 9.74 -10.90 6.13
N VAL A 331 9.56 -9.97 5.17
CA VAL A 331 8.28 -9.79 4.46
C VAL A 331 7.99 -11.08 3.68
N ALA A 332 6.74 -11.57 3.76
CA ALA A 332 6.35 -12.78 3.06
C ALA A 332 6.50 -12.61 1.53
N GLN A 333 6.93 -13.67 0.85
CA GLN A 333 7.24 -13.63 -0.58
C GLN A 333 6.06 -13.10 -1.42
N GLY A 334 4.85 -13.65 -1.24
CA GLY A 334 3.68 -13.20 -1.99
C GLY A 334 3.31 -11.72 -1.77
N ILE A 335 3.60 -11.15 -0.60
CA ILE A 335 3.39 -9.72 -0.33
C ILE A 335 4.38 -8.88 -1.12
N PHE A 336 5.65 -9.27 -1.13
CA PHE A 336 6.69 -8.62 -1.93
C PHE A 336 6.36 -8.71 -3.43
N ASP A 337 6.03 -9.90 -3.92
CA ASP A 337 5.74 -10.15 -5.34
C ASP A 337 4.53 -9.35 -5.82
N GLN A 338 3.45 -9.31 -5.03
CA GLN A 338 2.28 -8.52 -5.39
C GLN A 338 2.56 -7.02 -5.32
N SER A 339 3.40 -6.57 -4.40
CA SER A 339 3.84 -5.16 -4.35
C SER A 339 4.70 -4.80 -5.56
N GLN A 340 5.55 -5.73 -6.04
CA GLN A 340 6.31 -5.58 -7.27
C GLN A 340 5.44 -5.60 -8.52
N HIS A 341 4.44 -6.48 -8.57
CA HIS A 341 3.46 -6.48 -9.65
C HIS A 341 2.67 -5.17 -9.71
N MET A 342 2.31 -4.59 -8.57
CA MET A 342 1.68 -3.26 -8.52
C MET A 342 2.58 -2.19 -9.15
N ILE A 343 3.87 -2.18 -8.81
CA ILE A 343 4.80 -1.18 -9.31
C ILE A 343 5.14 -1.41 -10.79
N GLU A 344 5.70 -2.56 -11.14
CA GLU A 344 6.23 -2.80 -12.49
C GLU A 344 5.14 -3.24 -13.46
N GLY A 345 4.27 -4.16 -13.03
CA GLY A 345 3.20 -4.69 -13.88
C GLY A 345 2.11 -3.65 -14.16
N HIS A 346 1.85 -2.74 -13.23
CA HIS A 346 0.78 -1.75 -13.35
C HIS A 346 1.29 -0.30 -13.43
N MET A 347 1.98 0.22 -12.40
CA MET A 347 2.35 1.64 -12.37
C MET A 347 3.31 2.03 -13.49
N TYR A 348 4.28 1.20 -13.84
CA TYR A 348 5.19 1.48 -14.94
C TYR A 348 4.48 1.39 -16.29
N THR A 349 3.59 0.40 -16.44
CA THR A 349 2.77 0.23 -17.65
C THR A 349 1.83 1.41 -17.87
N GLN A 350 1.05 1.80 -16.86
CA GLN A 350 0.14 2.94 -16.94
C GLN A 350 0.92 4.25 -17.03
N GLY A 351 2.03 4.39 -16.31
CA GLY A 351 2.90 5.57 -16.38
C GLY A 351 3.48 5.76 -17.78
N ALA A 352 3.91 4.69 -18.45
CA ALA A 352 4.37 4.75 -19.83
C ALA A 352 3.26 5.08 -20.83
N GLN A 353 2.00 4.74 -20.55
CA GLN A 353 0.86 5.14 -21.39
C GLN A 353 0.53 6.63 -21.20
N ASP A 354 0.49 7.10 -19.95
CA ASP A 354 0.12 8.48 -19.62
C ASP A 354 1.29 9.47 -19.71
N GLY A 355 2.52 8.98 -19.87
CA GLY A 355 3.74 9.77 -20.02
C GLY A 355 4.44 10.14 -18.71
N TRP A 356 4.04 9.54 -17.60
CA TRP A 356 4.72 9.66 -16.31
C TRP A 356 5.96 8.78 -16.24
N TRP A 357 7.05 9.33 -15.71
CA TRP A 357 8.29 8.58 -15.53
C TRP A 357 8.35 7.91 -14.16
N ALA A 358 7.83 6.70 -14.07
CA ALA A 358 8.03 5.84 -12.91
C ALA A 358 9.42 5.18 -12.95
N CYS A 359 10.07 5.03 -11.80
CA CYS A 359 11.36 4.34 -11.66
C CYS A 359 11.49 3.72 -10.25
N PRO A 360 12.46 2.81 -10.00
CA PRO A 360 12.74 2.36 -8.65
C PRO A 360 13.25 3.53 -7.80
N TYR A 361 12.84 3.61 -6.53
CA TYR A 361 13.45 4.58 -5.62
C TYR A 361 14.95 4.30 -5.48
N GLY A 362 15.76 5.34 -5.72
CA GLY A 362 17.21 5.19 -5.86
C GLY A 362 17.69 4.92 -7.28
N CYS A 363 16.84 5.09 -8.32
CA CYS A 363 17.13 4.89 -9.76
C CYS A 363 18.31 5.69 -10.35
N THR A 364 19.08 6.37 -9.51
CA THR A 364 20.32 7.08 -9.85
C THR A 364 21.54 6.48 -9.13
N GLY A 365 21.44 5.24 -8.62
CA GLY A 365 22.51 4.57 -7.87
C GLY A 365 22.68 5.08 -6.43
N ALA A 366 21.63 5.67 -5.84
CA ALA A 366 21.70 6.18 -4.48
C ALA A 366 21.65 5.03 -3.44
N ASN A 367 22.43 5.14 -2.36
CA ASN A 367 22.44 4.16 -1.26
C ASN A 367 21.24 4.36 -0.30
N ILE A 368 20.03 4.19 -0.84
CA ILE A 368 18.75 4.40 -0.17
C ILE A 368 17.81 3.21 -0.43
N GLY A 369 16.62 3.22 0.17
CA GLY A 369 15.64 2.17 -0.11
C GLY A 369 15.94 0.82 0.56
N LEU A 370 16.58 0.86 1.73
CA LEU A 370 16.97 -0.34 2.49
C LEU A 370 15.80 -0.98 3.25
N GLY A 371 16.06 -2.13 3.85
CA GLY A 371 15.12 -2.99 4.54
C GLY A 371 14.92 -2.65 6.02
N GLU A 372 15.02 -1.38 6.43
CA GLU A 372 14.76 -0.98 7.82
C GLU A 372 13.27 -1.14 8.18
N GLU A 373 12.95 -1.92 9.21
CA GLU A 373 11.59 -2.27 9.63
C GLU A 373 10.76 -1.12 10.19
N THR A 374 11.40 -0.04 10.63
CA THR A 374 10.75 1.14 11.20
C THR A 374 10.10 2.05 10.15
N ILE A 375 10.49 1.88 8.88
CA ILE A 375 9.95 2.59 7.71
C ILE A 375 8.59 1.99 7.35
N LEU A 376 7.58 2.84 7.09
CA LEU A 376 6.18 2.39 6.94
C LEU A 376 6.04 1.25 5.92
N ARG A 377 6.65 1.39 4.73
CA ARG A 377 6.56 0.36 3.69
C ARG A 377 6.95 -1.02 4.21
N ASN A 378 8.06 -1.10 4.95
CA ASN A 378 8.57 -2.36 5.49
C ASN A 378 7.71 -2.83 6.66
N THR A 379 7.30 -1.93 7.57
CA THR A 379 6.38 -2.27 8.66
C THR A 379 5.08 -2.88 8.10
N LEU A 380 4.45 -2.24 7.11
CA LEU A 380 3.23 -2.73 6.46
C LEU A 380 3.43 -4.08 5.79
N GLY A 381 4.55 -4.27 5.08
CA GLY A 381 4.88 -5.56 4.48
C GLY A 381 5.01 -6.68 5.53
N LEU A 382 5.63 -6.38 6.68
CA LEU A 382 5.76 -7.30 7.81
C LEU A 382 4.41 -7.55 8.52
N LYS A 383 3.47 -6.62 8.39
CA LYS A 383 2.06 -6.74 8.81
C LYS A 383 1.15 -7.34 7.71
N ASN A 384 1.74 -7.95 6.68
CA ASN A 384 1.07 -8.65 5.58
C ASN A 384 0.19 -7.75 4.68
N VAL A 385 0.60 -6.50 4.46
CA VAL A 385 -0.07 -5.53 3.59
C VAL A 385 0.74 -5.34 2.31
N VAL A 386 0.10 -5.52 1.14
CA VAL A 386 0.71 -5.21 -0.16
C VAL A 386 0.87 -3.70 -0.27
N ASN A 387 2.07 -3.18 -0.49
CA ASN A 387 2.25 -1.74 -0.42
C ASN A 387 3.40 -1.21 -1.26
N SER A 388 3.38 0.11 -1.46
CA SER A 388 4.49 0.84 -2.07
C SER A 388 4.69 2.18 -1.38
N LEU A 389 5.96 2.57 -1.29
CA LEU A 389 6.36 3.95 -1.08
C LEU A 389 6.28 4.69 -2.42
N LEU A 390 5.87 5.96 -2.38
CA LEU A 390 5.99 6.92 -3.47
C LEU A 390 6.90 8.07 -3.03
N GLU A 391 7.95 8.36 -3.79
CA GLU A 391 8.96 9.37 -3.49
C GLU A 391 8.97 10.43 -4.58
N LEU A 392 7.89 11.22 -4.64
CA LEU A 392 7.67 12.23 -5.67
C LEU A 392 8.90 13.10 -5.84
N ARG A 393 9.27 13.36 -7.08
CA ARG A 393 10.37 14.29 -7.34
C ARG A 393 10.06 15.67 -6.75
N SER A 394 10.90 16.16 -5.86
CA SER A 394 10.66 17.42 -5.10
C SER A 394 11.03 18.69 -5.88
N SER A 395 11.79 18.58 -6.96
CA SER A 395 12.24 19.73 -7.77
C SER A 395 12.27 19.39 -9.26
N GLY A 396 12.26 20.42 -10.10
CA GLY A 396 12.52 20.29 -11.54
C GLY A 396 13.92 19.77 -11.85
N GLY A 397 14.41 19.96 -13.07
CA GLY A 397 15.78 19.59 -13.44
C GLY A 397 15.90 19.25 -14.92
N PRO A 398 16.92 18.49 -15.36
CA PRO A 398 17.27 18.39 -16.78
C PRO A 398 16.15 17.81 -17.66
N THR A 399 15.25 17.01 -17.10
CA THR A 399 14.10 16.43 -17.81
C THR A 399 12.78 17.17 -17.58
N ARG A 400 12.77 18.16 -16.68
CA ARG A 400 11.65 19.03 -16.32
C ARG A 400 12.12 20.50 -16.19
N PRO A 401 12.55 21.15 -17.28
CA PRO A 401 13.18 22.48 -17.18
C PRO A 401 12.22 23.64 -16.86
N ASP A 402 10.92 23.52 -17.17
CA ASP A 402 9.89 24.54 -16.87
C ASP A 402 9.47 24.59 -15.38
N GLU A 403 10.06 23.74 -14.56
CA GLU A 403 9.74 23.62 -13.12
C GLU A 403 10.74 24.35 -12.22
N GLY A 404 11.51 25.30 -12.80
CA GLY A 404 12.31 26.25 -12.02
C GLY A 404 11.47 27.21 -11.15
N ASN A 405 10.18 27.39 -11.48
CA ASN A 405 9.22 28.12 -10.63
C ASN A 405 8.54 27.15 -9.64
N THR A 406 8.55 27.53 -8.37
CA THR A 406 7.93 26.80 -7.26
C THR A 406 6.49 26.36 -7.54
N ALA A 407 5.63 27.22 -8.11
CA ALA A 407 4.22 26.86 -8.34
C ALA A 407 4.05 25.73 -9.37
N ASN A 408 4.82 25.76 -10.46
CA ASN A 408 4.77 24.72 -11.51
C ASN A 408 5.20 23.37 -10.93
N ASN A 409 6.32 23.35 -10.20
CA ASN A 409 6.82 22.14 -9.56
C ASN A 409 5.80 21.55 -8.55
N ARG A 410 5.16 22.41 -7.74
CA ARG A 410 4.10 22.00 -6.81
C ARG A 410 2.91 21.37 -7.53
N ARG A 411 2.48 21.95 -8.66
CA ARG A 411 1.41 21.39 -9.50
C ARG A 411 1.79 20.05 -10.11
N ARG A 412 2.99 19.90 -10.71
CA ARG A 412 3.42 18.59 -11.23
C ARG A 412 3.36 17.52 -10.15
N LYS A 413 4.06 17.69 -9.03
CA LYS A 413 4.17 16.63 -8.02
C LYS A 413 2.81 16.27 -7.39
N THR A 414 1.93 17.25 -7.20
CA THR A 414 0.57 17.02 -6.68
C THR A 414 -0.26 16.22 -7.67
N TYR A 415 -0.31 16.62 -8.94
CA TYR A 415 -1.11 15.89 -9.94
C TYR A 415 -0.51 14.51 -10.29
N SER A 416 0.81 14.35 -10.19
CA SER A 416 1.44 13.04 -10.36
C SER A 416 1.14 12.10 -9.18
N ALA A 417 1.01 12.63 -7.96
CA ALA A 417 0.54 11.86 -6.80
C ALA A 417 -0.94 11.49 -6.94
N LEU A 418 -1.79 12.44 -7.38
CA LEU A 418 -3.22 12.19 -7.63
C LEU A 418 -3.42 11.08 -8.64
N TRP A 419 -2.68 11.14 -9.75
CA TRP A 419 -2.64 10.06 -10.75
C TRP A 419 -2.26 8.72 -10.11
N THR A 420 -1.18 8.70 -9.31
CA THR A 420 -0.71 7.46 -8.66
C THR A 420 -1.77 6.84 -7.75
N PHE A 421 -2.48 7.66 -6.97
CA PHE A 421 -3.49 7.15 -6.04
C PHE A 421 -4.75 6.65 -6.76
N HIS A 422 -5.13 7.24 -7.89
CA HIS A 422 -6.19 6.69 -8.75
C HIS A 422 -5.79 5.36 -9.38
N GLN A 423 -4.56 5.25 -9.90
CA GLN A 423 -4.04 3.98 -10.41
C GLN A 423 -3.97 2.92 -9.32
N PHE A 424 -3.66 3.31 -8.08
CA PHE A 424 -3.67 2.40 -6.94
C PHE A 424 -5.08 1.84 -6.66
N LEU A 425 -6.11 2.69 -6.68
CA LEU A 425 -7.50 2.24 -6.53
C LEU A 425 -7.93 1.31 -7.67
N ALA A 426 -7.55 1.62 -8.91
CA ALA A 426 -7.82 0.79 -10.08
C ALA A 426 -7.12 -0.58 -9.96
N TYR A 427 -5.83 -0.59 -9.61
CA TYR A 427 -5.04 -1.79 -9.39
C TYR A 427 -5.66 -2.69 -8.33
N HIS A 428 -6.01 -2.11 -7.17
CA HIS A 428 -6.65 -2.83 -6.07
C HIS A 428 -7.95 -3.49 -6.53
N GLY A 429 -8.81 -2.74 -7.22
CA GLY A 429 -10.07 -3.24 -7.78
C GLY A 429 -9.89 -4.43 -8.71
N ALA A 430 -8.89 -4.39 -9.58
CA ALA A 430 -8.60 -5.44 -10.53
C ALA A 430 -7.90 -6.67 -9.89
N ASN A 431 -7.24 -6.50 -8.75
CA ASN A 431 -6.34 -7.52 -8.17
C ASN A 431 -6.71 -7.97 -6.75
N VAL A 432 -7.89 -7.59 -6.22
CA VAL A 432 -8.31 -7.93 -4.85
C VAL A 432 -8.18 -9.44 -4.54
N GLY A 433 -8.48 -10.32 -5.50
CA GLY A 433 -8.33 -11.77 -5.34
C GLY A 433 -6.87 -12.21 -5.15
N ALA A 434 -5.94 -11.63 -5.91
CA ALA A 434 -4.52 -11.92 -5.79
C ALA A 434 -3.93 -11.33 -4.49
N ILE A 435 -4.33 -10.11 -4.13
CA ILE A 435 -3.88 -9.45 -2.89
C ILE A 435 -4.36 -10.24 -1.66
N THR A 436 -5.63 -10.63 -1.61
CA THR A 436 -6.18 -11.42 -0.50
C THR A 436 -5.57 -12.83 -0.43
N ALA A 437 -5.28 -13.46 -1.57
CA ALA A 437 -4.56 -14.73 -1.61
C ALA A 437 -3.13 -14.60 -1.04
N ALA A 438 -2.37 -13.60 -1.48
CA ALA A 438 -1.03 -13.31 -0.99
C ALA A 438 -1.03 -13.01 0.52
N ARG A 439 -1.99 -12.23 1.00
CA ARG A 439 -2.17 -11.94 2.44
C ARG A 439 -2.52 -13.19 3.24
N ALA A 440 -3.43 -14.03 2.75
CA ALA A 440 -3.80 -15.27 3.41
C ALA A 440 -2.63 -16.26 3.50
N GLU A 441 -1.81 -16.36 2.45
CA GLU A 441 -0.57 -17.14 2.46
C GLU A 441 0.43 -16.56 3.47
N ALA A 442 0.65 -15.25 3.45
CA ALA A 442 1.55 -14.56 4.36
C ALA A 442 1.18 -14.79 5.84
N ILE A 443 -0.11 -14.65 6.19
CA ILE A 443 -0.61 -14.91 7.54
C ILE A 443 -0.34 -16.35 7.98
N ARG A 444 -0.58 -17.34 7.11
CA ARG A 444 -0.28 -18.75 7.41
C ARG A 444 1.23 -18.99 7.57
N PHE A 445 2.04 -18.45 6.65
CA PHE A 445 3.50 -18.57 6.68
C PHE A 445 4.09 -17.97 7.95
N GLN A 446 3.74 -16.72 8.28
CA GLN A 446 4.21 -16.04 9.49
C GLN A 446 3.77 -16.81 10.74
N SER A 447 2.50 -17.21 10.81
CA SER A 447 1.97 -17.93 11.98
C SER A 447 2.57 -19.32 12.17
N ALA A 448 3.07 -19.97 11.12
CA ALA A 448 3.73 -21.27 11.22
C ALA A 448 5.06 -21.20 11.98
N ASN A 449 5.65 -20.01 12.11
CA ASN A 449 6.96 -19.77 12.72
C ASN A 449 8.08 -20.65 12.12
N THR A 450 8.06 -20.83 10.79
CA THR A 450 9.07 -21.58 10.06
C THR A 450 10.05 -20.65 9.33
N GLY A 451 11.21 -21.19 8.96
CA GLY A 451 12.25 -20.46 8.25
C GLY A 451 13.04 -19.50 9.13
N ARG A 452 14.09 -18.91 8.54
CA ARG A 452 14.97 -17.97 9.24
C ARG A 452 14.27 -16.64 9.57
N ILE A 453 14.85 -15.90 10.51
CA ILE A 453 14.61 -14.47 10.75
C ILE A 453 15.87 -13.71 10.35
N VAL A 454 15.69 -12.59 9.68
CA VAL A 454 16.75 -11.65 9.31
C VAL A 454 16.53 -10.37 10.12
N PHE A 455 17.53 -9.90 10.86
CA PHE A 455 17.42 -8.68 11.68
C PHE A 455 17.58 -7.39 10.87
N ARG A 456 18.37 -7.44 9.80
CA ARG A 456 18.52 -6.35 8.84
C ARG A 456 18.91 -6.93 7.50
N GLY A 457 18.31 -6.44 6.42
CA GLY A 457 18.66 -6.85 5.06
C GLY A 457 17.48 -6.69 4.10
N SER A 458 17.81 -6.46 2.84
CA SER A 458 16.86 -6.15 1.78
C SER A 458 16.73 -7.29 0.77
N ARG A 459 15.51 -7.52 0.28
CA ARG A 459 15.25 -8.30 -0.93
C ARG A 459 15.84 -7.55 -2.14
N PRO A 460 16.56 -8.22 -3.04
CA PRO A 460 17.06 -7.55 -4.25
C PRO A 460 15.89 -7.10 -5.14
N ILE A 461 16.11 -6.00 -5.87
CA ILE A 461 15.28 -5.60 -7.01
C ILE A 461 16.13 -5.89 -8.24
N GLU A 462 15.57 -6.63 -9.20
CA GLU A 462 16.30 -7.01 -10.40
C GLU A 462 16.54 -5.80 -11.30
N ALA A 463 17.74 -5.70 -11.87
CA ALA A 463 18.07 -4.64 -12.82
C ALA A 463 17.60 -5.04 -14.22
N TYR A 464 16.94 -4.11 -14.92
CA TYR A 464 16.59 -4.29 -16.33
C TYR A 464 17.74 -3.84 -17.25
N PRO A 465 17.90 -4.44 -18.44
CA PRO A 465 18.86 -3.94 -19.42
C PRO A 465 18.57 -2.48 -19.82
N ALA A 466 19.59 -1.64 -19.83
CA ALA A 466 19.47 -0.27 -20.31
C ALA A 466 19.15 -0.22 -21.82
N PRO A 467 18.37 0.77 -22.29
CA PRO A 467 17.71 1.82 -21.50
C PRO A 467 16.38 1.33 -20.91
N HIS A 468 16.23 1.39 -19.59
CA HIS A 468 14.99 1.10 -18.88
C HIS A 468 14.94 1.92 -17.58
N PRO A 469 13.76 2.38 -17.11
CA PRO A 469 13.65 3.11 -15.84
C PRO A 469 14.17 2.33 -14.62
N GLY A 470 14.21 1.01 -14.71
CA GLY A 470 14.73 0.09 -13.69
C GLY A 470 16.13 -0.47 -13.97
N ASP A 471 16.96 0.20 -14.77
CA ASP A 471 18.33 -0.24 -15.06
C ASP A 471 19.29 -0.11 -13.86
N THR A 472 18.98 0.80 -12.94
CA THR A 472 19.81 1.11 -11.78
C THR A 472 18.99 0.92 -10.48
N PRO A 473 18.68 -0.33 -10.09
CA PRO A 473 17.91 -0.57 -8.87
C PRO A 473 18.71 -0.13 -7.62
N PRO A 474 18.03 0.06 -6.47
CA PRO A 474 18.72 0.32 -5.21
C PRO A 474 19.67 -0.84 -4.85
N PRO A 475 20.71 -0.56 -4.02
CA PRO A 475 21.80 -1.49 -3.81
C PRO A 475 21.37 -2.83 -3.21
N LEU A 476 22.22 -3.84 -3.45
CA LEU A 476 22.17 -5.11 -2.73
C LEU A 476 22.55 -4.87 -1.27
N ASP A 477 21.70 -5.33 -0.37
CA ASP A 477 21.87 -5.23 1.08
C ASP A 477 21.58 -6.61 1.67
N ALA A 478 22.53 -7.52 1.50
CA ALA A 478 22.43 -8.89 1.94
C ALA A 478 22.81 -9.00 3.42
N PRO A 479 22.03 -9.72 4.26
CA PRO A 479 22.36 -9.91 5.66
C PRO A 479 23.65 -10.71 5.82
N SER A 480 24.46 -10.33 6.80
CA SER A 480 25.56 -11.18 7.29
C SER A 480 25.03 -12.36 8.10
N ALA A 481 25.86 -13.38 8.32
CA ALA A 481 25.46 -14.60 9.03
C ALA A 481 25.00 -14.33 10.48
N ASP A 482 25.60 -13.35 11.15
CA ASP A 482 25.26 -12.90 12.50
C ASP A 482 23.95 -12.09 12.56
N GLN A 483 23.45 -11.59 11.43
CA GLN A 483 22.14 -10.95 11.32
C GLN A 483 21.01 -11.96 11.02
N ILE A 484 21.30 -13.25 11.02
CA ILE A 484 20.35 -14.31 10.69
C ILE A 484 20.15 -15.23 11.89
N LEU A 485 18.94 -15.22 12.41
CA LEU A 485 18.46 -16.22 13.36
C LEU A 485 17.89 -17.41 12.58
N ALA A 486 18.73 -18.44 12.40
CA ALA A 486 18.39 -19.61 11.60
C ALA A 486 17.25 -20.46 12.21
N GLN A 487 17.21 -20.56 13.53
CA GLN A 487 16.18 -21.26 14.27
C GLN A 487 15.46 -20.28 15.19
N PRO A 488 14.26 -19.81 14.83
CA PRO A 488 13.49 -18.89 15.66
C PRO A 488 13.07 -19.57 16.98
N PRO A 489 13.02 -18.84 18.12
CA PRO A 489 12.43 -19.36 19.34
C PRO A 489 10.93 -19.58 19.16
N CYS A 490 10.29 -20.22 20.13
CA CYS A 490 8.83 -20.32 20.16
C CYS A 490 8.15 -19.03 20.59
N ALA A 491 8.81 -18.28 21.47
CA ALA A 491 8.30 -17.04 22.05
C ALA A 491 9.46 -16.20 22.61
N TYR A 492 9.16 -14.94 22.88
CA TYR A 492 9.97 -14.08 23.74
C TYR A 492 9.27 -13.92 25.10
N LYS A 493 10.00 -14.07 26.19
CA LYS A 493 9.51 -13.80 27.54
C LYS A 493 10.02 -12.46 28.04
N LEU A 494 9.10 -11.61 28.48
CA LEU A 494 9.38 -10.31 29.07
C LEU A 494 9.14 -10.37 30.58
N THR A 495 9.99 -9.69 31.34
CA THR A 495 9.78 -9.46 32.78
C THR A 495 8.65 -8.46 33.01
N GLU A 496 8.18 -8.36 34.25
CA GLU A 496 7.18 -7.35 34.64
C GLU A 496 7.67 -5.92 34.35
N GLU A 497 8.94 -5.64 34.66
CA GLU A 497 9.58 -4.34 34.40
C GLU A 497 9.72 -4.06 32.90
N GLN A 498 10.13 -5.04 32.10
CA GLN A 498 10.22 -4.86 30.64
C GLN A 498 8.85 -4.59 30.01
N TYR A 499 7.79 -5.25 30.50
CA TYR A 499 6.47 -5.19 29.90
C TYR A 499 5.69 -3.93 30.31
N HIS A 500 5.66 -3.60 31.61
CA HIS A 500 4.89 -2.47 32.16
C HIS A 500 5.72 -1.26 32.57
N GLY A 501 7.06 -1.34 32.52
CA GLY A 501 7.93 -0.20 32.77
C GLY A 501 7.75 0.88 31.70
N ALA A 502 7.71 2.14 32.14
CA ALA A 502 7.59 3.28 31.24
C ALA A 502 8.85 3.38 30.35
N ARG A 503 8.66 3.52 29.04
CA ARG A 503 9.73 3.72 28.07
C ARG A 503 10.17 5.18 28.07
N THR A 504 11.43 5.42 27.72
CA THR A 504 12.06 6.75 27.76
C THR A 504 12.22 7.40 26.39
N ASP A 505 11.90 6.67 25.33
CA ASP A 505 12.10 7.01 23.92
C ASP A 505 10.88 7.70 23.27
N GLY A 506 9.80 7.89 24.02
CA GLY A 506 8.63 8.68 23.61
C GLY A 506 8.65 10.12 24.13
N PRO A 507 7.75 10.99 23.62
CA PRO A 507 7.65 12.38 24.04
C PRO A 507 7.37 12.54 25.53
N ALA A 508 7.87 13.64 26.12
CA ALA A 508 7.62 13.97 27.52
C ALA A 508 6.11 14.07 27.79
N GLY A 509 5.64 13.46 28.87
CA GLY A 509 4.22 13.44 29.24
C GLY A 509 3.35 12.46 28.44
N ARG A 510 3.89 11.79 27.42
CA ARG A 510 3.18 10.80 26.58
C ARG A 510 4.00 9.52 26.37
N ARG A 511 4.79 9.15 27.39
CA ARG A 511 5.58 7.91 27.38
C ARG A 511 4.67 6.70 27.48
N THR A 512 4.96 5.69 26.69
CA THR A 512 4.24 4.42 26.64
C THR A 512 5.06 3.29 27.26
N THR A 513 4.44 2.15 27.46
CA THR A 513 5.03 0.88 27.90
C THR A 513 5.18 -0.07 26.72
N VAL A 514 5.95 -1.15 26.89
CA VAL A 514 5.99 -2.22 25.87
C VAL A 514 4.61 -2.85 25.73
N ALA A 515 3.87 -3.04 26.82
CA ALA A 515 2.51 -3.57 26.80
C ALA A 515 1.58 -2.78 25.86
N GLU A 516 1.58 -1.45 25.95
CA GLU A 516 0.77 -0.57 25.10
C GLU A 516 1.19 -0.67 23.63
N ARG A 517 2.50 -0.68 23.34
CA ARG A 517 3.01 -0.81 21.96
C ARG A 517 2.69 -2.16 21.32
N LEU A 518 2.80 -3.25 22.09
CA LEU A 518 2.40 -4.57 21.60
C LEU A 518 0.88 -4.65 21.36
N ALA A 519 0.09 -3.99 22.21
CA ALA A 519 -1.36 -3.90 22.02
C ALA A 519 -1.73 -3.05 20.79
N ALA A 520 -1.00 -1.97 20.51
CA ALA A 520 -1.17 -1.16 19.30
C ALA A 520 -0.87 -1.97 18.02
N HIS A 521 0.14 -2.86 18.06
CA HIS A 521 0.33 -3.82 16.96
C HIS A 521 -0.76 -4.91 16.86
N GLY A 522 -1.51 -5.15 17.94
CA GLY A 522 -2.52 -6.20 18.02
C GLY A 522 -1.97 -7.59 18.40
N TRP A 523 -0.74 -7.66 18.89
CA TRP A 523 -0.08 -8.93 19.19
C TRP A 523 -0.69 -9.66 20.37
N ARG A 524 -0.65 -10.98 20.30
CA ARG A 524 -1.14 -11.86 21.35
C ARG A 524 -0.04 -12.10 22.37
N VAL A 525 -0.36 -11.82 23.63
CA VAL A 525 0.53 -11.96 24.78
C VAL A 525 -0.12 -12.89 25.80
N VAL A 526 0.65 -13.84 26.32
CA VAL A 526 0.21 -14.80 27.34
C VAL A 526 0.82 -14.38 28.69
N LYS A 527 -0.02 -14.07 29.68
CA LYS A 527 0.46 -13.91 31.06
C LYS A 527 0.87 -15.27 31.60
N VAL A 528 2.10 -15.37 32.11
CA VAL A 528 2.61 -16.59 32.76
C VAL A 528 3.17 -16.28 34.14
N ALA A 529 3.49 -17.32 34.90
CA ALA A 529 4.25 -17.15 36.14
C ALA A 529 5.59 -16.46 35.85
N GLY A 530 5.81 -15.31 36.49
CA GLY A 530 7.06 -14.57 36.38
C GLY A 530 7.28 -13.78 35.07
N GLY A 531 6.23 -13.51 34.28
CA GLY A 531 6.36 -12.60 33.13
C GLY A 531 5.24 -12.68 32.11
N TYR A 532 5.57 -12.29 30.88
CA TYR A 532 4.67 -12.21 29.72
C TYR A 532 5.33 -12.89 28.52
N LEU A 533 4.66 -13.85 27.90
CA LEU A 533 5.13 -14.50 26.69
C LEU A 533 4.51 -13.88 25.46
N VAL A 534 5.34 -13.59 24.46
CA VAL A 534 4.92 -13.18 23.11
C VAL A 534 5.25 -14.34 22.17
N PRO A 535 4.28 -15.22 21.82
CA PRO A 535 4.51 -16.33 20.90
C PRO A 535 4.93 -15.81 19.53
N LEU A 536 5.88 -16.45 18.86
CA LEU A 536 6.17 -16.13 17.46
C LEU A 536 5.12 -16.66 16.51
N SER A 537 4.34 -17.65 16.93
CA SER A 537 3.33 -18.31 16.11
C SER A 537 2.04 -17.51 16.03
N GLN A 538 2.15 -16.35 15.39
CA GLN A 538 1.08 -15.39 15.15
C GLN A 538 1.31 -14.62 13.83
N PRO A 539 0.30 -13.93 13.28
CA PRO A 539 0.34 -13.40 11.91
C PRO A 539 1.49 -12.44 11.55
N GLU A 540 2.15 -11.82 12.53
CA GLU A 540 3.19 -10.80 12.30
C GLU A 540 4.57 -11.24 12.83
N ARG A 541 4.81 -12.55 12.87
CA ARG A 541 6.05 -13.19 13.30
C ARG A 541 7.32 -12.53 12.76
N GLY A 542 7.31 -12.04 11.52
CA GLY A 542 8.47 -11.40 10.90
C GLY A 542 8.93 -10.10 11.57
N LEU A 543 8.05 -9.43 12.34
CA LEU A 543 8.33 -8.17 13.05
C LEU A 543 8.71 -8.40 14.52
N VAL A 544 8.16 -9.43 15.17
CA VAL A 544 8.34 -9.65 16.62
C VAL A 544 9.82 -9.72 17.06
N PRO A 545 10.69 -10.53 16.42
CA PRO A 545 12.11 -10.56 16.78
C PRO A 545 12.84 -9.23 16.54
N LEU A 546 12.39 -8.44 15.56
CA LEU A 546 13.01 -7.16 15.25
C LEU A 546 12.79 -6.13 16.36
N LEU A 547 11.84 -6.39 17.28
CA LEU A 547 11.53 -5.53 18.41
C LEU A 547 11.85 -6.16 19.76
N LEU A 548 11.81 -7.48 19.89
CA LEU A 548 11.90 -8.18 21.18
C LEU A 548 13.16 -9.03 21.37
N ASP A 549 14.00 -9.16 20.35
CA ASP A 549 15.25 -9.91 20.45
C ASP A 549 16.40 -9.00 20.90
N GLU A 550 17.38 -9.56 21.61
CA GLU A 550 18.61 -8.84 21.97
C GLU A 550 19.42 -8.37 20.75
N GLN A 551 19.24 -9.02 19.59
CA GLN A 551 19.90 -8.68 18.33
C GLN A 551 19.09 -7.69 17.48
N ALA A 552 17.94 -7.23 17.96
CA ALA A 552 17.17 -6.18 17.31
C ALA A 552 18.02 -4.93 17.11
N ALA A 553 18.09 -4.44 15.87
CA ALA A 553 18.82 -3.20 15.58
C ALA A 553 18.12 -1.98 16.20
N GLU A 554 16.80 -1.97 16.20
CA GLU A 554 15.94 -0.95 16.80
C GLU A 554 14.89 -1.65 17.67
N GLY A 555 15.26 -2.02 18.91
CA GLY A 555 14.46 -2.87 19.80
C GLY A 555 13.59 -2.13 20.82
N LEU A 556 12.44 -2.72 21.17
CA LEU A 556 11.59 -2.31 22.29
C LEU A 556 12.06 -2.88 23.63
N ALA A 557 12.49 -4.14 23.63
CA ALA A 557 13.01 -4.85 24.80
C ALA A 557 13.89 -6.05 24.36
N ALA A 558 14.84 -6.45 25.20
CA ALA A 558 15.60 -7.69 25.00
C ALA A 558 14.91 -8.83 25.79
N GLY A 559 13.97 -9.51 25.17
CA GLY A 559 13.23 -10.63 25.77
C GLY A 559 14.04 -11.92 25.79
N GLU A 560 13.76 -12.76 26.78
CA GLU A 560 14.34 -14.11 26.88
C GLU A 560 13.76 -15.01 25.78
N ARG A 561 14.63 -15.59 24.94
CA ARG A 561 14.23 -16.56 23.91
C ARG A 561 13.75 -17.86 24.57
N ILE A 562 12.51 -18.26 24.29
CA ILE A 562 11.97 -19.54 24.75
C ILE A 562 12.15 -20.60 23.68
N ALA A 563 13.04 -21.56 23.93
CA ALA A 563 13.31 -22.69 23.03
C ALA A 563 12.14 -23.70 23.01
N PRO A 564 12.03 -24.53 21.95
CA PRO A 564 11.12 -25.66 21.94
C PRO A 564 11.37 -26.61 23.11
N THR A 565 10.30 -27.02 23.81
CA THR A 565 10.39 -28.01 24.89
C THR A 565 10.26 -29.43 24.37
N LEU A 566 9.63 -29.62 23.21
CA LEU A 566 9.50 -30.91 22.55
C LEU A 566 9.73 -30.77 21.05
N THR A 567 10.63 -31.60 20.54
CA THR A 567 10.88 -31.83 19.11
C THR A 567 10.86 -33.35 18.87
N GLY A 568 10.77 -33.77 17.60
CA GLY A 568 10.77 -35.21 17.27
C GLY A 568 9.48 -35.92 17.69
N THR A 569 9.55 -37.21 18.04
CA THR A 569 8.36 -38.04 18.33
C THR A 569 8.15 -38.30 19.82
N HIS A 570 6.95 -38.04 20.33
CA HIS A 570 6.47 -38.44 21.66
C HIS A 570 5.38 -39.50 21.52
N ASN A 571 5.57 -40.67 22.14
CA ASN A 571 4.58 -41.73 22.16
C ASN A 571 3.85 -41.75 23.51
N GLY A 572 2.52 -41.83 23.48
CA GLY A 572 1.67 -41.84 24.66
C GLY A 572 1.13 -40.46 25.05
N PRO A 573 0.42 -40.37 26.19
CA PRO A 573 -0.17 -39.13 26.67
C PRO A 573 0.87 -38.04 26.93
N LEU A 574 0.51 -36.79 26.62
CA LEU A 574 1.29 -35.60 26.95
C LEU A 574 0.46 -34.68 27.85
N THR A 575 0.94 -34.41 29.07
CA THR A 575 0.29 -33.46 29.99
C THR A 575 1.16 -32.21 30.13
N VAL A 576 0.61 -31.05 29.84
CA VAL A 576 1.28 -29.74 29.93
C VAL A 576 0.85 -29.06 31.24
N THR A 577 1.81 -28.80 32.13
CA THR A 577 1.59 -28.18 33.46
C THR A 577 2.16 -26.76 33.59
N GLY A 578 3.09 -26.38 32.71
CA GLY A 578 3.68 -25.05 32.65
C GLY A 578 3.62 -24.50 31.23
N VAL A 579 4.73 -23.97 30.73
CA VAL A 579 4.86 -23.57 29.31
C VAL A 579 5.46 -24.74 28.55
N ALA A 580 4.77 -25.23 27.52
CA ALA A 580 5.31 -26.19 26.57
C ALA A 580 5.24 -25.61 25.14
N CYS A 581 6.35 -25.73 24.43
CA CYS A 581 6.40 -25.49 22.99
C CYS A 581 6.75 -26.76 22.23
N LEU A 582 5.89 -27.14 21.29
CA LEU A 582 6.08 -28.24 20.36
C LEU A 582 6.46 -27.65 19.01
N ALA A 583 7.69 -27.87 18.56
CA ALA A 583 8.16 -27.42 17.26
C ALA A 583 8.41 -28.62 16.34
N ASP A 584 7.63 -28.70 15.26
CA ASP A 584 7.62 -29.81 14.30
C ASP A 584 7.61 -31.21 14.96
N ALA A 585 6.94 -31.30 16.11
CA ALA A 585 6.87 -32.53 16.90
C ALA A 585 5.73 -33.43 16.43
N THR A 586 5.90 -34.74 16.60
CA THR A 586 4.85 -35.76 16.41
C THR A 586 4.44 -36.32 17.77
N VAL A 587 3.19 -36.09 18.17
CA VAL A 587 2.62 -36.69 19.38
C VAL A 587 1.67 -37.82 18.99
N ARG A 588 1.90 -39.03 19.51
CA ARG A 588 1.02 -40.19 19.32
C ARG A 588 0.30 -40.53 20.62
N GLY A 589 -0.74 -39.77 20.91
CA GLY A 589 -1.51 -39.89 22.13
C GLY A 589 -2.29 -38.61 22.45
N PRO A 590 -3.11 -38.62 23.52
CA PRO A 590 -3.86 -37.45 23.93
C PRO A 590 -2.94 -36.35 24.48
N VAL A 591 -3.25 -35.09 24.17
CA VAL A 591 -2.59 -33.91 24.74
C VAL A 591 -3.55 -33.21 25.70
N ARG A 592 -3.12 -32.99 26.94
CA ARG A 592 -3.90 -32.31 27.98
C ARG A 592 -3.16 -31.09 28.51
N VAL A 593 -3.72 -29.90 28.34
CA VAL A 593 -3.21 -28.65 28.94
C VAL A 593 -3.95 -28.40 30.26
N ARG A 594 -3.18 -28.32 31.36
CA ARG A 594 -3.72 -28.09 32.70
C ARG A 594 -4.11 -26.61 32.90
N PRO A 595 -4.98 -26.32 33.88
CA PRO A 595 -5.30 -24.94 34.23
C PRO A 595 -4.04 -24.11 34.52
N GLY A 596 -3.97 -22.89 34.01
CA GLY A 596 -2.82 -21.98 34.12
C GLY A 596 -1.61 -22.33 33.24
N ALA A 597 -1.62 -23.48 32.54
CA ALA A 597 -0.55 -23.86 31.64
C ALA A 597 -0.70 -23.22 30.25
N THR A 598 0.39 -23.20 29.47
CA THR A 598 0.43 -22.66 28.11
C THR A 598 0.96 -23.70 27.15
N LEU A 599 0.24 -23.93 26.05
CA LEU A 599 0.70 -24.77 24.95
C LEU A 599 0.88 -23.92 23.70
N ILE A 600 2.07 -24.00 23.10
CA ILE A 600 2.41 -23.43 21.80
C ILE A 600 2.80 -24.59 20.88
N VAL A 601 2.18 -24.69 19.71
CA VAL A 601 2.49 -25.71 18.70
C VAL A 601 2.77 -25.04 17.37
N ASN A 602 3.96 -25.30 16.83
CA ASN A 602 4.50 -24.72 15.60
C ASN A 602 4.76 -25.88 14.65
N GLY A 603 3.82 -26.13 13.74
CA GLY A 603 3.91 -27.29 12.83
C GLY A 603 3.68 -28.63 13.53
N GLY A 604 4.09 -29.71 12.88
CA GLY A 604 4.01 -31.07 13.43
C GLY A 604 2.65 -31.76 13.36
N SER A 605 2.53 -32.90 14.05
CA SER A 605 1.32 -33.72 14.05
C SER A 605 0.93 -34.23 15.44
N ILE A 606 -0.37 -34.26 15.73
CA ILE A 606 -0.93 -34.81 16.95
C ILE A 606 -1.95 -35.87 16.56
N ASN A 607 -1.71 -37.12 16.95
CA ASN A 607 -2.61 -38.26 16.73
C ASN A 607 -3.28 -38.61 18.06
N GLY A 608 -4.41 -37.96 18.33
CA GLY A 608 -5.14 -38.05 19.58
C GLY A 608 -5.94 -36.76 19.87
N PRO A 609 -6.82 -36.78 20.88
CA PRO A 609 -7.55 -35.59 21.31
C PRO A 609 -6.60 -34.54 21.92
N VAL A 610 -6.90 -33.27 21.69
CA VAL A 610 -6.22 -32.13 22.32
C VAL A 610 -7.23 -31.39 23.20
N ASP A 611 -7.01 -31.39 24.51
CA ASP A 611 -7.87 -30.71 25.46
C ASP A 611 -7.09 -29.65 26.25
N ALA A 612 -7.53 -28.40 26.16
CA ALA A 612 -7.05 -27.30 26.97
C ALA A 612 -8.18 -26.75 27.85
N GLY A 613 -8.06 -26.93 29.16
CA GLY A 613 -9.06 -26.47 30.13
C GLY A 613 -8.46 -25.49 31.12
N GLY A 614 -8.97 -24.26 31.17
CA GLY A 614 -8.47 -23.22 32.08
C GLY A 614 -7.06 -22.73 31.75
N ALA A 615 -6.59 -22.92 30.52
CA ALA A 615 -5.23 -22.60 30.12
C ALA A 615 -4.93 -21.09 30.24
N ALA A 616 -3.67 -20.73 30.47
CA ALA A 616 -3.21 -19.35 30.38
C ALA A 616 -3.09 -18.88 28.92
N GLY A 617 -2.77 -19.80 28.00
CA GLY A 617 -2.77 -19.53 26.56
C GLY A 617 -2.74 -20.83 25.75
N PHE A 618 -3.32 -20.79 24.55
CA PHE A 618 -3.35 -21.93 23.64
C PHE A 618 -3.08 -21.47 22.21
N VAL A 619 -1.97 -21.92 21.64
CA VAL A 619 -1.54 -21.59 20.27
C VAL A 619 -1.29 -22.88 19.51
N LEU A 620 -1.99 -23.07 18.40
CA LEU A 620 -1.90 -24.22 17.51
C LEU A 620 -1.79 -23.70 16.07
N THR A 621 -0.65 -23.90 15.43
CA THR A 621 -0.38 -23.32 14.11
C THR A 621 0.29 -24.31 13.17
N ALA A 622 -0.13 -24.29 11.90
CA ALA A 622 0.42 -25.14 10.84
C ALA A 622 0.48 -26.65 11.17
N SER A 623 -0.34 -27.12 12.11
CA SER A 623 -0.29 -28.50 12.60
C SER A 623 -1.36 -29.38 11.96
N THR A 624 -1.11 -30.69 11.92
CA THR A 624 -2.15 -31.70 11.66
C THR A 624 -2.61 -32.33 12.97
N VAL A 625 -3.92 -32.29 13.25
CA VAL A 625 -4.51 -32.97 14.42
C VAL A 625 -5.50 -34.03 13.95
N ASN A 626 -5.23 -35.28 14.29
CA ASN A 626 -6.14 -36.40 14.07
C ASN A 626 -6.87 -36.72 15.38
N GLY A 627 -7.91 -35.96 15.67
CA GLY A 627 -8.68 -36.01 16.90
C GLY A 627 -9.44 -34.70 17.16
N PRO A 628 -10.33 -34.67 18.16
CA PRO A 628 -11.03 -33.45 18.56
C PRO A 628 -10.06 -32.44 19.20
N VAL A 629 -10.34 -31.15 19.02
CA VAL A 629 -9.64 -30.04 19.69
C VAL A 629 -10.65 -29.28 20.55
N ASN A 630 -10.48 -29.35 21.87
CA ASN A 630 -11.35 -28.67 22.83
C ASN A 630 -10.55 -27.63 23.62
N VAL A 631 -10.93 -26.37 23.51
CA VAL A 631 -10.37 -25.25 24.27
C VAL A 631 -11.48 -24.64 25.11
N THR A 632 -11.39 -24.77 26.44
CA THR A 632 -12.46 -24.37 27.36
C THR A 632 -11.91 -23.51 28.48
N GLY A 633 -12.52 -22.33 28.70
CA GLY A 633 -12.20 -21.48 29.85
C GLY A 633 -10.78 -20.90 29.83
N THR A 634 -10.14 -20.81 28.67
CA THR A 634 -8.81 -20.20 28.54
C THR A 634 -8.87 -18.73 28.96
N THR A 635 -7.90 -18.28 29.75
CA THR A 635 -7.86 -16.93 30.33
C THR A 635 -7.04 -15.93 29.51
N GLY A 636 -6.11 -16.41 28.69
CA GLY A 636 -5.38 -15.61 27.71
C GLY A 636 -5.69 -16.02 26.27
N PRO A 637 -4.79 -15.74 25.33
CA PRO A 637 -5.12 -15.84 23.92
C PRO A 637 -5.28 -17.29 23.42
N VAL A 638 -6.22 -17.46 22.50
CA VAL A 638 -6.47 -18.69 21.75
C VAL A 638 -6.21 -18.44 20.27
N LEU A 639 -5.23 -19.12 19.68
CA LEU A 639 -4.86 -19.00 18.27
C LEU A 639 -4.88 -20.38 17.60
N LEU A 640 -5.70 -20.52 16.57
CA LEU A 640 -5.73 -21.65 15.66
C LEU A 640 -5.53 -21.10 14.25
N VAL A 641 -4.33 -21.25 13.68
CA VAL A 641 -4.02 -20.70 12.36
C VAL A 641 -3.41 -21.73 11.42
N GLY A 642 -4.00 -21.90 10.24
CA GLY A 642 -3.41 -22.75 9.19
C GLY A 642 -3.37 -24.25 9.51
N ASN A 643 -4.22 -24.74 10.41
CA ASN A 643 -4.20 -26.14 10.83
C ASN A 643 -5.04 -27.05 9.92
N ARG A 644 -4.74 -28.35 9.94
CA ARG A 644 -5.61 -29.40 9.41
C ARG A 644 -6.09 -30.29 10.55
N ILE A 645 -7.38 -30.21 10.87
CA ILE A 645 -7.97 -30.90 12.02
C ILE A 645 -9.00 -31.91 11.54
N SER A 646 -8.81 -33.17 11.86
CA SER A 646 -9.75 -34.28 11.60
C SER A 646 -10.51 -34.62 12.87
N GLY A 647 -11.58 -33.87 13.13
CA GLY A 647 -12.38 -33.95 14.35
C GLY A 647 -13.12 -32.63 14.61
N PRO A 648 -14.02 -32.59 15.62
CA PRO A 648 -14.68 -31.36 16.03
C PRO A 648 -13.68 -30.40 16.67
N VAL A 649 -13.90 -29.09 16.45
CA VAL A 649 -13.17 -28.01 17.12
C VAL A 649 -14.16 -27.22 17.97
N ASN A 650 -13.88 -27.12 19.27
CA ASN A 650 -14.69 -26.40 20.23
C ASN A 650 -13.87 -25.33 20.95
N VAL A 651 -14.30 -24.07 20.87
CA VAL A 651 -13.72 -22.94 21.62
C VAL A 651 -14.80 -22.34 22.51
N VAL A 652 -14.73 -22.61 23.81
CA VAL A 652 -15.83 -22.39 24.75
C VAL A 652 -15.37 -21.54 25.93
N ASN A 653 -16.15 -20.51 26.27
CA ASN A 653 -15.95 -19.67 27.45
C ASN A 653 -14.52 -19.08 27.56
N SER A 654 -13.86 -18.78 26.44
CA SER A 654 -12.56 -18.11 26.47
C SER A 654 -12.75 -16.66 26.93
N ALA A 655 -11.90 -16.22 27.85
CA ALA A 655 -11.86 -14.87 28.37
C ALA A 655 -10.76 -14.05 27.66
N GLY A 656 -10.90 -12.72 27.67
CA GLY A 656 -9.92 -11.80 27.07
C GLY A 656 -10.21 -11.48 25.60
N VAL A 657 -9.14 -11.33 24.80
CA VAL A 657 -9.22 -10.95 23.39
C VAL A 657 -9.88 -12.04 22.54
N ALA A 658 -10.51 -11.63 21.42
CA ALA A 658 -11.17 -12.54 20.50
C ALA A 658 -10.24 -13.71 20.08
N PRO A 659 -10.67 -14.98 20.25
CA PRO A 659 -9.96 -16.13 19.70
C PRO A 659 -9.75 -15.97 18.19
N LEU A 660 -8.54 -16.26 17.72
CA LEU A 660 -8.18 -16.17 16.31
C LEU A 660 -8.27 -17.56 15.69
N LEU A 661 -9.24 -17.75 14.79
CA LEU A 661 -9.43 -18.98 14.01
C LEU A 661 -9.33 -18.61 12.53
N ALA A 662 -8.15 -18.75 11.94
CA ALA A 662 -7.87 -18.27 10.59
C ALA A 662 -7.24 -19.35 9.69
N GLY A 663 -7.75 -19.51 8.47
CA GLY A 663 -7.14 -20.38 7.46
C GLY A 663 -7.06 -21.87 7.84
N ASN A 664 -7.91 -22.35 8.76
CA ASN A 664 -7.92 -23.76 9.16
C ASN A 664 -8.74 -24.61 8.19
N THR A 665 -8.36 -25.88 8.05
CA THR A 665 -9.19 -26.94 7.46
C THR A 665 -9.70 -27.84 8.59
N VAL A 666 -11.01 -27.83 8.84
CA VAL A 666 -11.67 -28.62 9.88
C VAL A 666 -12.58 -29.66 9.23
N ASN A 667 -12.17 -30.92 9.29
CA ASN A 667 -12.97 -32.07 8.86
C ASN A 667 -13.87 -32.52 10.02
N GLY A 668 -14.85 -31.69 10.35
CA GLY A 668 -15.76 -31.87 11.49
C GLY A 668 -16.52 -30.58 11.80
N PRO A 669 -17.38 -30.59 12.84
CA PRO A 669 -18.05 -29.37 13.31
C PRO A 669 -17.08 -28.33 13.89
N LEU A 670 -17.40 -27.05 13.73
CA LEU A 670 -16.73 -25.93 14.38
C LEU A 670 -17.71 -25.20 15.31
N GLY A 671 -17.51 -25.29 16.62
CA GLY A 671 -18.41 -24.72 17.61
C GLY A 671 -17.73 -23.70 18.52
N CYS A 672 -18.34 -22.52 18.68
CA CYS A 672 -17.82 -21.49 19.59
C CYS A 672 -18.93 -20.86 20.43
N THR A 673 -18.83 -20.98 21.75
CA THR A 673 -19.93 -20.61 22.65
C THR A 673 -19.40 -19.91 23.89
N GLY A 674 -20.08 -18.84 24.32
CA GLY A 674 -19.80 -18.16 25.59
C GLY A 674 -18.44 -17.45 25.67
N ASN A 675 -17.71 -17.30 24.56
CA ASN A 675 -16.48 -16.51 24.54
C ASN A 675 -16.83 -15.03 24.74
N THR A 676 -15.99 -14.31 25.50
CA THR A 676 -16.25 -12.90 25.85
C THR A 676 -16.33 -12.03 24.60
N ALA A 677 -15.36 -12.18 23.70
CA ALA A 677 -15.41 -11.64 22.35
C ALA A 677 -15.65 -12.77 21.35
N ALA A 678 -16.48 -12.51 20.34
CA ALA A 678 -16.72 -13.48 19.27
C ALA A 678 -15.40 -13.79 18.55
N PRO A 679 -15.11 -15.07 18.23
CA PRO A 679 -13.89 -15.42 17.51
C PRO A 679 -13.84 -14.76 16.12
N VAL A 680 -12.64 -14.49 15.63
CA VAL A 680 -12.37 -13.78 14.38
C VAL A 680 -11.42 -14.57 13.48
N ASN A 681 -11.44 -14.31 12.17
CA ASN A 681 -10.56 -14.97 11.20
C ASN A 681 -9.65 -14.01 10.42
N ILE A 682 -9.65 -12.71 10.76
CA ILE A 682 -8.87 -11.64 10.10
C ILE A 682 -8.95 -11.71 8.56
N GLU A 683 -10.15 -11.99 8.05
CA GLU A 683 -10.47 -12.07 6.62
C GLU A 683 -9.72 -13.22 5.91
N VAL A 684 -9.23 -14.22 6.66
CA VAL A 684 -8.66 -15.47 6.16
C VAL A 684 -9.58 -16.64 6.51
N ALA A 685 -10.44 -17.00 5.56
CA ALA A 685 -11.52 -17.97 5.74
C ALA A 685 -11.07 -19.36 6.22
N ASN A 686 -11.91 -20.02 7.03
CA ASN A 686 -11.74 -21.42 7.39
C ASN A 686 -12.52 -22.33 6.42
N ALA A 687 -11.92 -23.46 6.05
CA ALA A 687 -12.60 -24.54 5.33
C ALA A 687 -13.14 -25.55 6.35
N VAL A 688 -14.46 -25.67 6.47
CA VAL A 688 -15.12 -26.54 7.47
C VAL A 688 -16.10 -27.46 6.75
N SER A 689 -15.95 -28.78 6.91
CA SER A 689 -16.84 -29.76 6.26
C SER A 689 -18.10 -30.08 7.08
N GLY A 690 -18.07 -29.82 8.40
CA GLY A 690 -19.23 -29.96 9.29
C GLY A 690 -19.96 -28.64 9.55
N PRO A 691 -21.03 -28.66 10.36
CA PRO A 691 -21.76 -27.46 10.73
C PRO A 691 -20.90 -26.49 11.55
N ARG A 692 -21.15 -25.19 11.35
CA ARG A 692 -20.60 -24.09 12.16
C ARG A 692 -21.68 -23.63 13.16
N PHE A 693 -21.33 -23.52 14.44
CA PHE A 693 -22.30 -23.19 15.49
C PHE A 693 -21.98 -21.87 16.21
N ASN A 694 -23.04 -21.21 16.68
CA ASN A 694 -23.00 -20.08 17.62
C ASN A 694 -22.09 -18.95 17.13
N GLN A 695 -21.10 -18.55 17.93
CA GLN A 695 -20.21 -17.42 17.61
C GLN A 695 -19.31 -17.69 16.40
N CYS A 696 -19.15 -18.95 15.99
CA CYS A 696 -18.35 -19.35 14.83
C CYS A 696 -19.17 -19.56 13.54
N ALA A 697 -20.48 -19.28 13.57
CA ALA A 697 -21.35 -19.44 12.39
C ALA A 697 -20.90 -18.61 11.17
N ARG A 698 -20.14 -17.52 11.39
CA ARG A 698 -19.67 -16.60 10.33
C ARG A 698 -18.20 -16.80 9.91
N LEU A 699 -17.46 -17.76 10.48
CA LEU A 699 -15.99 -17.92 10.30
C LEU A 699 -15.55 -18.89 9.22
#